data_AF-A0A6P5EK53-F1
#
_entry.id   AF-A0A6P5EK53-F1
#
_cell.length_a   1.000
_cell.length_b   1.000
_cell.length_c   1.000
_cell.angle_alpha   90.00
_cell.angle_beta   90.00
_cell.angle_gamma   90.00
#
_symmetry.space_group_name_H-M   'P 1'
#
loop_
_entity.id
_entity.type
_entity.pdbx_description
1 polymer ?
#
loop_
_entity_poly.entity_id
_entity_poly.type
_entity_poly.pdbx_seq_one_letter_code
_entity_poly.pdbx_strand_id
1 'polypeptide(L)'
;MSSTTTSSRTRFCSSNVEPGLFPLQVRKIPKTFTSLEDYFSSYTFPLIEETRADMCSALESFAHAPFVQVISMEDSMPIKLTYRVVVADSTQSTSNPGRAETYTPKDADIFVLSEFKPKHLSELTRNQSSYVIASVLSAGENDTLPPNHMIIKASRSVVVEKDRETKRLKKPLFAVFLMNMTTSTRIWKSLDLESTLERNTSIIEMVFSYRSADAEGRNKSSSSVVRRSFEDFAIADTDLHNFGLNESQLNAAQACISSRQNRDVSINLIWGPPGTGKTKTISALLWTMLAKKCRTLACAPTNTAVVEVASRLLRQFRESSWGRSCRVGDMVLFGNKDRMKIDDDLSDVFLERRVKRLLTCFVPVTGWKHCLDSMADLLENAVSQYQRYLTAKEDKKEQTIKMTFMEYVVSMYNRRATNLRECINILSAHLPTASTSLENFKHMNQVLELLKIIRKLLYSEDTDEGKLEAIFESTTEVECPSIVSFTDLLCFMEGNQESTLNLQVARCFCLQKLKFLSKNLNLPNIYDRRSIEDFILQRANTVLCTACSSFRLQNVKMEGDPLELLVVDEAGQLKECESLIPLQIKGIKHAIFIGDEYQLPALVKSETSDKADFGRSLFERLSSLGHEKQLLSVQYRMHPSISKFPNSNFYNSKISDGPNVLSKEYERKYLPDQMYGAYSFINIEHGKEGKDKYGRSLKNMIEVAVVVQILKKLFKASVTIGRKLSVGVISPYTAQVKAIQEKLGRIYEMYDGFSVKVKSVDGFQGGEEDVIIISTVRCNSSGSVGFLSNAQRTNVALTRAKHCLWVLGNGPTLTKSESIWQKLVDDAKNRGCFFNANEDKDLADAVIKAFVELDELDNLLNMDSLHISRPRQKNFNRASGAVSGPSSSRNRTKLKH
;
A
#
# COMPACT_ATOMS: atom_id res chain seq x y z
N MET A 1 -43.13 31.99 -0.21
CA MET A 1 -43.52 33.05 0.74
C MET A 1 -42.58 32.99 1.94
N SER A 2 -42.19 34.18 2.38
CA SER A 2 -41.22 34.61 3.41
C SER A 2 -40.68 33.65 4.49
N SER A 3 -39.37 33.83 4.71
CA SER A 3 -38.65 33.96 5.99
C SER A 3 -38.38 32.73 6.87
N THR A 4 -37.16 32.18 6.78
CA THR A 4 -36.05 32.35 7.76
C THR A 4 -35.00 31.23 7.55
N THR A 5 -33.95 31.54 6.79
CA THR A 5 -32.72 30.74 6.74
C THR A 5 -31.57 31.64 7.16
N THR A 6 -31.06 31.41 8.36
CA THR A 6 -29.88 32.07 8.93
C THR A 6 -28.65 31.69 8.12
N SER A 7 -27.99 32.72 7.59
CA SER A 7 -26.76 32.64 6.82
C SER A 7 -25.53 32.50 7.73
N SER A 8 -24.84 31.36 7.65
CA SER A 8 -23.44 31.21 8.10
C SER A 8 -22.51 30.76 6.96
N ARG A 9 -22.94 30.90 5.70
CA ARG A 9 -22.13 30.66 4.51
C ARG A 9 -21.83 31.97 3.78
N THR A 10 -20.69 32.59 4.09
CA THR A 10 -19.85 33.48 3.23
C THR A 10 -19.02 34.46 4.07
N ARG A 11 -17.90 34.01 4.65
CA ARG A 11 -16.83 34.91 5.17
C ARG A 11 -15.41 34.31 5.06
N PHE A 12 -15.10 33.61 3.96
CA PHE A 12 -13.73 33.14 3.71
C PHE A 12 -13.13 33.60 2.37
N CYS A 13 -13.75 34.59 1.72
CA CYS A 13 -13.20 35.23 0.52
C CYS A 13 -13.20 36.76 0.62
N SER A 14 -12.63 37.33 1.68
CA SER A 14 -12.20 38.74 1.72
C SER A 14 -11.63 39.12 3.09
N SER A 15 -10.40 38.69 3.40
CA SER A 15 -9.56 39.41 4.35
C SER A 15 -8.11 39.01 4.13
N ASN A 16 -7.24 40.01 4.11
CA ASN A 16 -5.80 39.87 4.08
C ASN A 16 -5.37 38.92 5.19
N VAL A 17 -4.85 37.75 4.82
CA VAL A 17 -4.28 36.80 5.78
C VAL A 17 -2.89 37.31 6.13
N GLU A 18 -2.77 37.91 7.32
CA GLU A 18 -1.46 38.26 7.89
C GLU A 18 -0.63 36.99 8.16
N PRO A 19 0.70 37.03 7.92
CA PRO A 19 1.59 35.93 8.28
C PRO A 19 1.72 35.84 9.81
N GLY A 20 0.94 34.96 10.44
CA GLY A 20 1.03 34.69 11.89
C GLY A 20 -0.21 34.10 12.58
N LEU A 21 -1.37 34.04 11.92
CA LEU A 21 -2.66 33.74 12.59
C LEU A 21 -2.95 32.26 12.89
N PHE A 22 -2.46 31.30 12.09
CA PHE A 22 -2.89 29.90 12.21
C PHE A 22 -2.43 29.19 13.50
N PRO A 23 -1.18 29.36 14.00
CA PRO A 23 -0.74 28.66 15.20
C PRO A 23 -1.53 29.03 16.46
N LEU A 24 -2.08 30.24 16.53
CA LEU A 24 -2.88 30.72 17.67
C LEU A 24 -4.30 30.14 17.70
N GLN A 25 -4.76 29.54 16.59
CA GLN A 25 -6.08 28.93 16.47
C GLN A 25 -6.05 27.40 16.66
N VAL A 26 -4.87 26.79 16.59
CA VAL A 26 -4.69 25.36 16.84
C VAL A 26 -4.82 25.10 18.34
N ARG A 27 -5.93 24.48 18.74
CA ARG A 27 -6.18 24.06 20.12
C ARG A 27 -5.83 22.59 20.30
N LYS A 28 -5.47 22.21 21.52
CA LYS A 28 -5.25 20.82 21.90
C LYS A 28 -6.55 20.03 21.71
N ILE A 29 -6.46 18.89 21.03
CA ILE A 29 -7.60 18.02 20.77
C ILE A 29 -7.99 17.27 22.06
N PRO A 30 -9.21 17.48 22.58
CA PRO A 30 -9.61 16.87 23.83
C PRO A 30 -9.77 15.35 23.71
N LYS A 31 -9.77 14.63 24.84
CA LYS A 31 -10.06 13.18 24.85
C LYS A 31 -11.57 12.89 24.77
N THR A 32 -12.39 13.83 25.22
CA THR A 32 -13.85 13.73 25.30
C THR A 32 -14.48 14.98 24.69
N PHE A 33 -15.59 14.83 23.97
CA PHE A 33 -16.20 15.88 23.15
C PHE A 33 -17.65 16.14 23.56
N THR A 34 -18.07 17.39 23.59
CA THR A 34 -19.42 17.78 24.08
C THR A 34 -20.52 17.55 23.05
N SER A 35 -20.20 17.62 21.76
CA SER A 35 -21.12 17.41 20.64
C SER A 35 -20.37 16.86 19.42
N LEU A 36 -21.13 16.43 18.39
CA LEU A 36 -20.56 16.07 17.09
C LEU A 36 -19.85 17.26 16.41
N GLU A 37 -20.40 18.47 16.57
CA GLU A 37 -19.80 19.69 16.01
C GLU A 37 -18.46 20.02 16.68
N ASP A 38 -18.39 19.90 18.01
CA ASP A 38 -17.16 20.05 18.80
C ASP A 38 -16.11 18.99 18.40
N TYR A 39 -16.56 17.75 18.18
CA TYR A 39 -15.71 16.66 17.70
C TYR A 39 -15.07 16.97 16.34
N PHE A 40 -15.86 17.33 15.32
CA PHE A 40 -15.29 17.59 13.99
C PHE A 40 -14.46 18.88 13.93
N SER A 41 -14.95 19.95 14.57
CA SER A 41 -14.26 21.25 14.57
C SER A 41 -12.89 21.20 15.25
N SER A 42 -12.69 20.30 16.22
CA SER A 42 -11.40 20.08 16.90
C SER A 42 -10.26 19.67 15.95
N TYR A 43 -10.56 19.05 14.81
CA TYR A 43 -9.54 18.59 13.85
C TYR A 43 -9.29 19.57 12.69
N THR A 44 -10.15 20.58 12.52
CA THR A 44 -10.11 21.50 11.37
C THR A 44 -8.83 22.34 11.33
N PHE A 45 -8.51 23.06 12.40
CA PHE A 45 -7.31 23.91 12.44
C PHE A 45 -6.00 23.10 12.43
N PRO A 46 -5.87 22.00 13.20
CA PRO A 46 -4.71 21.12 13.09
C PRO A 46 -4.46 20.60 11.66
N LEU A 47 -5.52 20.25 10.92
CA LEU A 47 -5.41 19.80 9.52
C LEU A 47 -4.95 20.91 8.57
N ILE A 48 -5.46 22.13 8.73
CA ILE A 48 -5.03 23.29 7.94
C ILE A 48 -3.56 23.60 8.19
N GLU A 49 -3.16 23.62 9.46
CA GLU A 49 -1.78 23.89 9.86
C GLU A 49 -0.82 22.79 9.39
N GLU A 50 -1.24 21.53 9.45
CA GLU A 50 -0.46 20.41 8.89
C GLU A 50 -0.29 20.56 7.37
N THR A 51 -1.36 20.89 6.65
CA THR A 51 -1.32 21.14 5.20
C THR A 51 -0.40 22.31 4.86
N ARG A 52 -0.41 23.37 5.66
CA ARG A 52 0.50 24.52 5.51
C ARG A 52 1.95 24.08 5.70
N ALA A 53 2.24 23.30 6.74
CA ALA A 53 3.58 22.77 7.01
C ALA A 53 4.08 21.85 5.89
N ASP A 54 3.20 20.99 5.34
CA ASP A 54 3.48 20.17 4.17
C ASP A 54 3.88 21.02 2.96
N MET A 55 3.10 22.06 2.67
CA MET A 55 3.36 22.97 1.55
C MET A 55 4.67 23.75 1.74
N CYS A 56 4.96 24.24 2.95
CA CYS A 56 6.23 24.87 3.27
C CYS A 56 7.41 23.91 3.04
N SER A 57 7.31 22.67 3.51
CA SER A 57 8.33 21.64 3.29
C SER A 57 8.55 21.35 1.80
N ALA A 58 7.48 21.26 1.01
CA ALA A 58 7.58 21.07 -0.44
C ALA A 58 8.28 22.24 -1.14
N LEU A 59 7.99 23.49 -0.73
CA LEU A 59 8.64 24.69 -1.26
C LEU A 59 10.12 24.78 -0.90
N GLU A 60 10.55 24.31 0.27
CA GLU A 60 11.99 24.22 0.58
C GLU A 60 12.73 23.29 -0.40
N SER A 61 12.05 22.24 -0.87
CA SER A 61 12.57 21.30 -1.87
C SER A 61 12.32 21.70 -3.33
N PHE A 62 11.88 22.93 -3.60
CA PHE A 62 11.42 23.38 -4.92
C PHE A 62 12.39 23.07 -6.06
N ALA A 63 13.70 23.23 -5.84
CA ALA A 63 14.73 22.95 -6.86
C ALA A 63 14.77 21.48 -7.34
N HIS A 64 14.22 20.55 -6.54
CA HIS A 64 14.16 19.12 -6.83
C HIS A 64 12.75 18.66 -7.17
N ALA A 65 11.78 19.57 -7.20
CA ALA A 65 10.39 19.25 -7.47
C ALA A 65 10.21 18.80 -8.94
N PRO A 66 9.37 17.78 -9.18
CA PRO A 66 9.05 17.36 -10.53
C PRO A 66 8.32 18.48 -11.28
N PHE A 67 8.60 18.62 -12.57
CA PHE A 67 7.94 19.62 -13.40
C PHE A 67 7.68 19.12 -14.82
N VAL A 68 6.69 19.73 -15.47
CA VAL A 68 6.37 19.51 -16.89
C VAL A 68 6.20 20.83 -17.61
N GLN A 69 6.50 20.86 -18.90
CA GLN A 69 6.24 22.03 -19.74
C GLN A 69 4.76 22.06 -20.15
N VAL A 70 4.14 23.24 -20.07
CA VAL A 70 2.80 23.50 -20.57
C VAL A 70 2.87 23.85 -22.06
N ILE A 71 2.13 23.10 -22.88
CA ILE A 71 2.05 23.28 -24.35
C ILE A 71 0.96 24.29 -24.69
N SER A 72 -0.21 24.17 -24.07
CA SER A 72 -1.34 25.07 -24.27
C SER A 72 -2.19 25.18 -23.01
N MET A 73 -2.89 26.30 -22.89
CA MET A 73 -3.75 26.61 -21.75
C MET A 73 -4.93 27.45 -22.23
N GLU A 74 -6.15 26.98 -22.01
CA GLU A 74 -7.39 27.61 -22.46
C GLU A 74 -8.36 27.74 -21.31
N ASP A 75 -9.18 28.80 -21.31
CA ASP A 75 -10.23 28.97 -20.30
C ASP A 75 -11.24 27.83 -20.39
N SER A 76 -11.50 27.19 -19.26
CA SER A 76 -12.54 26.16 -19.15
C SER A 76 -13.83 26.83 -18.69
N MET A 77 -14.68 27.21 -19.64
CA MET A 77 -16.03 27.68 -19.33
C MET A 77 -16.84 26.56 -18.66
N PRO A 78 -17.69 26.83 -17.65
CA PRO A 78 -18.13 28.13 -17.14
C PRO A 78 -17.47 28.60 -15.82
N ILE A 79 -16.52 27.85 -15.25
CA ILE A 79 -16.01 28.11 -13.90
C ILE A 79 -14.86 29.11 -13.94
N LYS A 80 -14.99 30.24 -13.23
CA LYS A 80 -13.92 31.26 -13.12
C LYS A 80 -12.60 30.64 -12.65
N LEU A 81 -11.49 31.11 -13.22
CA LEU A 81 -10.11 30.67 -12.91
C LEU A 81 -9.84 29.19 -13.17
N THR A 82 -10.66 28.54 -13.99
CA THR A 82 -10.47 27.15 -14.38
C THR A 82 -9.95 27.11 -15.81
N TYR A 83 -8.96 26.26 -16.05
CA TYR A 83 -8.28 26.19 -17.34
C TYR A 83 -8.13 24.73 -17.76
N ARG A 84 -8.31 24.47 -19.06
CA ARG A 84 -7.88 23.24 -19.71
C ARG A 84 -6.42 23.42 -20.14
N VAL A 85 -5.56 22.53 -19.70
CA VAL A 85 -4.11 22.61 -19.90
C VAL A 85 -3.61 21.34 -20.57
N VAL A 86 -2.77 21.50 -21.58
CA VAL A 86 -2.06 20.40 -22.24
C VAL A 86 -0.59 20.48 -21.86
N VAL A 87 -0.02 19.38 -21.38
CA VAL A 87 1.38 19.27 -20.96
C VAL A 87 2.21 18.43 -21.93
N ALA A 88 3.52 18.63 -21.91
CA ALA A 88 4.46 17.82 -22.68
C ALA A 88 4.39 16.34 -22.28
N ASP A 89 4.46 15.47 -23.28
CA ASP A 89 4.36 14.02 -23.06
C ASP A 89 5.63 13.49 -22.40
N SER A 90 5.44 12.75 -21.31
CA SER A 90 6.54 12.17 -20.51
C SER A 90 7.38 11.14 -21.29
N THR A 91 6.84 10.60 -22.38
CA THR A 91 7.44 9.50 -23.16
C THR A 91 8.41 9.94 -24.27
N GLN A 92 8.44 11.24 -24.62
CA GLN A 92 9.28 11.76 -25.73
C GLN A 92 10.63 12.35 -25.27
N SER A 93 10.97 12.27 -23.98
CA SER A 93 12.25 12.77 -23.46
C SER A 93 13.38 11.73 -23.63
N THR A 94 14.13 11.84 -24.72
CA THR A 94 15.33 11.04 -25.01
C THR A 94 16.62 11.60 -24.41
N SER A 95 16.55 12.61 -23.53
CA SER A 95 17.74 13.23 -22.93
C SER A 95 17.85 12.95 -21.43
N ASN A 96 18.77 12.03 -21.09
CA ASN A 96 19.29 11.72 -19.76
C ASN A 96 18.26 11.23 -18.69
N PRO A 97 18.30 9.95 -18.27
CA PRO A 97 17.36 9.34 -17.31
C PRO A 97 17.54 9.79 -15.84
N GLY A 98 18.07 11.00 -15.61
CA GLY A 98 18.42 11.52 -14.28
C GLY A 98 17.96 12.94 -13.97
N ARG A 99 17.11 13.57 -14.81
CA ARG A 99 16.51 14.89 -14.52
C ARG A 99 15.00 14.80 -14.29
N ALA A 100 14.50 15.62 -13.36
CA ALA A 100 13.11 15.73 -12.87
C ALA A 100 12.08 16.25 -13.91
N GLU A 101 12.19 15.85 -15.17
CA GLU A 101 11.38 16.32 -16.32
C GLU A 101 10.23 15.37 -16.70
N THR A 102 9.96 14.33 -15.91
CA THR A 102 8.90 13.35 -16.21
C THR A 102 7.98 13.17 -15.00
N TYR A 103 6.81 13.82 -15.02
CA TYR A 103 5.76 13.63 -14.02
C TYR A 103 4.39 13.61 -14.68
N THR A 104 3.57 12.63 -14.33
CA THR A 104 2.19 12.55 -14.80
C THR A 104 1.30 13.29 -13.80
N PRO A 105 0.58 14.36 -14.20
CA PRO A 105 -0.33 15.09 -13.32
C PRO A 105 -1.40 14.18 -12.73
N LYS A 106 -1.73 14.37 -11.45
CA LYS A 106 -2.76 13.62 -10.73
C LYS A 106 -3.80 14.53 -10.13
N ASP A 107 -5.01 13.99 -9.94
CA ASP A 107 -6.09 14.71 -9.27
C ASP A 107 -5.63 15.23 -7.90
N ALA A 108 -6.04 16.47 -7.56
CA ALA A 108 -5.67 17.18 -6.34
C ALA A 108 -4.17 17.50 -6.19
N ASP A 109 -3.36 17.39 -7.25
CA ASP A 109 -2.01 17.94 -7.22
C ASP A 109 -2.03 19.47 -7.06
N ILE A 110 -1.17 19.98 -6.17
CA ILE A 110 -0.86 21.40 -6.00
C ILE A 110 0.48 21.66 -6.66
N PHE A 111 0.51 22.65 -7.54
CA PHE A 111 1.69 22.97 -8.31
C PHE A 111 1.81 24.47 -8.54
N VAL A 112 3.01 24.89 -8.91
CA VAL A 112 3.35 26.26 -9.26
C VAL A 112 3.48 26.36 -10.77
N LEU A 113 2.67 27.22 -11.38
CA LEU A 113 2.89 27.70 -12.74
C LEU A 113 3.98 28.77 -12.70
N SER A 114 5.04 28.60 -13.48
CA SER A 114 6.16 29.54 -13.57
C SER A 114 6.72 29.63 -14.99
N GLU A 115 7.23 30.79 -15.36
CA GLU A 115 7.97 30.98 -16.63
C GLU A 115 9.39 30.36 -16.58
N PHE A 116 9.85 29.93 -15.40
CA PHE A 116 11.20 29.40 -15.18
C PHE A 116 11.18 27.93 -14.75
N LYS A 117 12.23 27.19 -15.13
CA LYS A 117 12.50 25.85 -14.59
C LYS A 117 12.84 25.96 -13.10
N PRO A 118 12.47 24.97 -12.27
CA PRO A 118 12.80 24.99 -10.85
C PRO A 118 14.32 24.88 -10.64
N LYS A 119 14.97 25.98 -10.25
CA LYS A 119 16.40 25.99 -9.88
C LYS A 119 16.63 26.42 -8.44
N HIS A 120 15.94 27.46 -7.98
CA HIS A 120 16.04 27.93 -6.60
C HIS A 120 14.77 28.66 -6.16
N LEU A 121 14.39 28.49 -4.88
CA LEU A 121 13.18 29.12 -4.33
C LEU A 121 13.20 30.66 -4.45
N SER A 122 14.37 31.27 -4.40
CA SER A 122 14.53 32.73 -4.54
C SER A 122 14.07 33.27 -5.90
N GLU A 123 13.92 32.43 -6.93
CA GLU A 123 13.38 32.86 -8.23
C GLU A 123 11.89 33.18 -8.13
N LEU A 124 11.14 32.50 -7.25
CA LEU A 124 9.73 32.82 -6.97
C LEU A 124 9.59 34.13 -6.19
N THR A 125 10.55 34.45 -5.32
CA THR A 125 10.48 35.64 -4.44
C THR A 125 10.99 36.92 -5.12
N ARG A 126 11.71 36.82 -6.25
CA ARG A 126 12.24 37.98 -6.98
C ARG A 126 11.15 38.80 -7.69
N ASN A 127 10.01 38.21 -8.02
CA ASN A 127 8.89 38.92 -8.64
C ASN A 127 7.56 38.25 -8.28
N GLN A 128 6.72 38.86 -7.44
CA GLN A 128 5.46 38.25 -6.97
C GLN A 128 4.43 38.03 -8.09
N SER A 129 4.64 38.59 -9.28
CA SER A 129 3.83 38.35 -10.48
C SER A 129 4.32 37.15 -11.32
N SER A 130 5.46 36.51 -11.00
CA SER A 130 6.09 35.47 -11.85
C SER A 130 5.58 34.05 -11.65
N TYR A 131 4.69 33.82 -10.66
CA TYR A 131 4.19 32.48 -10.39
C TYR A 131 2.71 32.45 -9.98
N VAL A 132 2.03 31.35 -10.27
CA VAL A 132 0.64 31.13 -9.87
C VAL A 132 0.52 29.75 -9.26
N ILE A 133 -0.06 29.67 -8.06
CA ILE A 133 -0.38 28.38 -7.46
C ILE A 133 -1.67 27.88 -8.10
N ALA A 134 -1.68 26.62 -8.51
CA ALA A 134 -2.84 25.98 -9.09
C ALA A 134 -3.04 24.59 -8.49
N SER A 135 -4.28 24.11 -8.60
CA SER A 135 -4.69 22.77 -8.20
C SER A 135 -5.23 22.01 -9.41
N VAL A 136 -4.88 20.74 -9.55
CA VAL A 136 -5.46 19.85 -10.57
C VAL A 136 -6.83 19.39 -10.09
N LEU A 137 -7.89 19.71 -10.84
CA LEU A 137 -9.25 19.26 -10.58
C LEU A 137 -9.53 17.90 -11.21
N SER A 138 -8.96 17.66 -12.39
CA SER A 138 -9.08 16.39 -13.12
C SER A 138 -7.89 16.21 -14.05
N ALA A 139 -7.26 15.04 -14.00
CA ALA A 139 -6.21 14.60 -14.90
C ALA A 139 -6.68 13.40 -15.76
N GLY A 140 -5.97 13.14 -16.87
CA GLY A 140 -6.28 12.08 -17.85
C GLY A 140 -6.12 10.62 -17.38
N GLU A 141 -6.21 10.33 -16.08
CA GLU A 141 -6.25 8.96 -15.55
C GLU A 141 -7.66 8.34 -15.61
N ASN A 142 -8.70 9.16 -15.64
CA ASN A 142 -10.08 8.73 -15.86
C ASN A 142 -10.41 8.98 -17.34
N ASP A 143 -11.00 8.01 -18.05
CA ASP A 143 -11.28 7.96 -19.51
C ASP A 143 -11.96 9.22 -20.14
N THR A 144 -12.21 10.26 -19.35
CA THR A 144 -12.73 11.58 -19.71
C THR A 144 -11.74 12.54 -20.37
N LEU A 145 -10.43 12.39 -20.14
CA LEU A 145 -9.39 13.29 -20.66
C LEU A 145 -8.19 12.49 -21.19
N PRO A 146 -7.52 12.92 -22.27
CA PRO A 146 -6.27 12.30 -22.71
C PRO A 146 -5.16 12.42 -21.65
N PRO A 147 -4.15 11.52 -21.61
CA PRO A 147 -3.14 11.47 -20.55
C PRO A 147 -2.32 12.75 -20.35
N ASN A 148 -2.15 13.53 -21.41
CA ASN A 148 -1.43 14.80 -21.42
C ASN A 148 -2.33 16.02 -21.19
N HIS A 149 -3.60 15.82 -20.84
CA HIS A 149 -4.56 16.89 -20.54
C HIS A 149 -4.89 16.92 -19.05
N MET A 150 -5.05 18.12 -18.51
CA MET A 150 -5.55 18.36 -17.16
C MET A 150 -6.47 19.58 -17.11
N ILE A 151 -7.44 19.54 -16.21
CA ILE A 151 -8.27 20.68 -15.84
C ILE A 151 -7.74 21.19 -14.50
N ILE A 152 -7.42 22.47 -14.44
CA ILE A 152 -6.79 23.10 -13.27
C ILE A 152 -7.63 24.27 -12.78
N LYS A 153 -7.54 24.56 -11.48
CA LYS A 153 -8.04 25.80 -10.88
C LYS A 153 -6.85 26.60 -10.35
N ALA A 154 -6.68 27.81 -10.86
CA ALA A 154 -5.62 28.73 -10.45
C ALA A 154 -6.06 29.63 -9.29
N SER A 155 -5.11 30.07 -8.46
CA SER A 155 -5.36 31.00 -7.36
C SER A 155 -5.70 32.42 -7.81
N ARG A 156 -5.28 32.78 -9.03
CA ARG A 156 -5.57 34.07 -9.69
C ARG A 156 -5.60 33.90 -11.20
N SER A 157 -6.06 34.94 -11.92
CA SER A 157 -6.10 34.92 -13.38
C SER A 157 -4.69 34.73 -13.95
N VAL A 158 -4.56 33.82 -14.92
CA VAL A 158 -3.32 33.55 -15.63
C VAL A 158 -3.41 34.18 -17.01
N VAL A 159 -2.61 35.21 -17.26
CA VAL A 159 -2.50 35.84 -18.58
C VAL A 159 -1.42 35.10 -19.36
N VAL A 160 -1.80 34.46 -20.47
CA VAL A 160 -0.86 33.74 -21.32
C VAL A 160 -0.90 34.32 -22.73
N GLU A 161 0.25 34.80 -23.21
CA GLU A 161 0.40 35.26 -24.58
C GLU A 161 0.49 34.08 -25.55
N LYS A 162 -0.42 34.05 -26.53
CA LYS A 162 -0.48 33.01 -27.55
C LYS A 162 -0.06 33.56 -28.92
N ASP A 163 0.56 32.70 -29.70
CA ASP A 163 0.78 32.94 -31.11
C ASP A 163 -0.56 32.87 -31.89
N ARG A 164 -0.76 33.78 -32.85
CA ARG A 164 -2.06 33.95 -33.53
C ARG A 164 -2.37 32.82 -34.51
N GLU A 165 -1.36 32.16 -35.07
CA GLU A 165 -1.53 31.08 -36.06
C GLU A 165 -1.47 29.70 -35.42
N THR A 166 -0.48 29.47 -34.54
CA THR A 166 -0.22 28.14 -33.95
C THR A 166 -0.98 27.89 -32.65
N LYS A 167 -1.60 28.92 -32.06
CA LYS A 167 -2.22 28.92 -30.71
C LYS A 167 -1.27 28.47 -29.57
N ARG A 168 0.02 28.28 -29.85
CA ARG A 168 1.04 27.90 -28.86
C ARG A 168 1.44 29.09 -27.98
N LEU A 169 1.99 28.79 -26.81
CA LEU A 169 2.46 29.83 -25.90
C LEU A 169 3.71 30.52 -26.46
N LYS A 170 3.73 31.86 -26.44
CA LYS A 170 4.89 32.65 -26.88
C LYS A 170 6.09 32.52 -25.94
N LYS A 171 5.82 32.32 -24.65
CA LYS A 171 6.81 32.11 -23.60
C LYS A 171 6.70 30.69 -23.04
N PRO A 172 7.82 30.07 -22.62
CA PRO A 172 7.77 28.79 -21.94
C PRO A 172 7.06 28.94 -20.59
N LEU A 173 6.15 28.02 -20.31
CA LEU A 173 5.44 27.92 -19.04
C LEU A 173 5.63 26.51 -18.49
N PHE A 174 5.94 26.40 -17.20
CA PHE A 174 6.20 25.14 -16.52
C PHE A 174 5.23 24.97 -15.36
N ALA A 175 4.73 23.75 -15.19
CA ALA A 175 3.99 23.32 -14.01
C ALA A 175 4.94 22.53 -13.10
N VAL A 176 5.27 23.08 -11.94
CA VAL A 176 6.17 22.50 -10.93
C VAL A 176 5.35 21.93 -9.79
N PHE A 177 5.27 20.61 -9.68
CA PHE A 177 4.39 19.91 -8.74
C PHE A 177 5.00 19.84 -7.34
N LEU A 178 4.29 20.37 -6.35
CA LEU A 178 4.76 20.47 -4.97
C LEU A 178 4.29 19.31 -4.11
N MET A 179 2.98 19.04 -4.10
CA MET A 179 2.36 18.04 -3.24
C MET A 179 1.01 17.59 -3.80
N ASN A 180 0.48 16.48 -3.29
CA ASN A 180 -0.86 16.01 -3.61
C ASN A 180 -1.79 16.15 -2.41
N MET A 181 -2.94 16.79 -2.60
CA MET A 181 -3.91 17.13 -1.54
C MET A 181 -5.00 16.08 -1.32
N THR A 182 -4.93 14.91 -1.95
CA THR A 182 -6.00 13.90 -1.90
C THR A 182 -6.36 13.52 -0.47
N THR A 183 -5.38 13.20 0.37
CA THR A 183 -5.62 12.78 1.76
C THR A 183 -6.25 13.91 2.58
N SER A 184 -5.62 15.09 2.61
CA SER A 184 -6.16 16.25 3.35
C SER A 184 -7.55 16.66 2.88
N THR A 185 -7.81 16.61 1.56
CA THR A 185 -9.14 16.90 0.99
C THR A 185 -10.19 15.88 1.42
N ARG A 186 -9.84 14.60 1.49
CA ARG A 186 -10.77 13.53 1.93
C ARG A 186 -11.04 13.61 3.42
N ILE A 187 -10.03 13.92 4.25
CA ILE A 187 -10.23 14.20 5.68
C ILE A 187 -11.14 15.42 5.83
N TRP A 188 -10.85 16.53 5.15
CA TRP A 188 -11.66 17.74 5.18
C TRP A 188 -13.14 17.46 4.86
N LYS A 189 -13.40 16.71 3.78
CA LYS A 189 -14.76 16.29 3.39
C LYS A 189 -15.43 15.31 4.38
N SER A 190 -14.66 14.68 5.26
CA SER A 190 -15.16 13.82 6.32
C SER A 190 -15.37 14.58 7.64
N LEU A 191 -14.80 15.77 7.79
CA LEU A 191 -15.06 16.68 8.92
C LEU A 191 -16.25 17.60 8.68
N ASP A 192 -16.80 17.62 7.46
CA ASP A 192 -17.99 18.39 7.14
C ASP A 192 -19.24 17.74 7.76
N LEU A 193 -19.87 18.45 8.69
CA LEU A 193 -20.98 17.94 9.49
C LEU A 193 -22.21 17.62 8.63
N GLU A 194 -22.59 18.50 7.69
CA GLU A 194 -23.75 18.30 6.82
C GLU A 194 -23.61 17.01 6.00
N SER A 195 -22.48 16.83 5.31
CA SER A 195 -22.24 15.61 4.54
C SER A 195 -22.11 14.36 5.42
N THR A 196 -21.67 14.49 6.67
CA THR A 196 -21.57 13.35 7.59
C THR A 196 -22.94 12.88 8.07
N LEU A 197 -23.89 13.80 8.30
CA LEU A 197 -25.26 13.46 8.69
C LEU A 197 -26.02 12.69 7.59
N GLU A 198 -25.66 12.87 6.32
CA GLU A 198 -26.22 12.11 5.18
C GLU A 198 -25.57 10.72 4.98
N ARG A 199 -24.48 10.45 5.71
CA ARG A 199 -23.67 9.23 5.63
C ARG A 199 -24.05 8.26 6.75
N ASN A 200 -23.06 7.72 7.47
CA ASN A 200 -23.26 6.80 8.57
C ASN A 200 -22.98 7.50 9.89
N THR A 201 -24.01 7.72 10.70
CA THR A 201 -23.89 8.42 11.98
C THR A 201 -23.77 7.46 13.17
N SER A 202 -24.40 6.28 13.11
CA SER A 202 -24.56 5.37 14.25
C SER A 202 -23.25 5.01 14.98
N ILE A 203 -22.22 4.58 14.24
CA ILE A 203 -20.92 4.24 14.81
C ILE A 203 -20.11 5.47 15.21
N ILE A 204 -20.30 6.60 14.53
CA ILE A 204 -19.63 7.87 14.84
C ILE A 204 -20.18 8.43 16.14
N GLU A 205 -21.48 8.29 16.36
CA GLU A 205 -22.15 8.66 17.60
C GLU A 205 -21.55 7.94 18.79
N MET A 206 -21.30 6.63 18.65
CA MET A 206 -20.58 5.84 19.65
C MET A 206 -19.14 6.35 19.88
N VAL A 207 -18.42 6.72 18.81
CA VAL A 207 -17.03 7.18 18.89
C VAL A 207 -16.88 8.51 19.64
N PHE A 208 -17.73 9.50 19.35
CA PHE A 208 -17.61 10.82 19.98
C PHE A 208 -18.17 10.83 21.41
N SER A 209 -19.26 10.08 21.66
CA SER A 209 -19.94 10.05 22.95
C SER A 209 -19.18 9.26 24.02
N TYR A 210 -18.22 8.42 23.63
CA TYR A 210 -17.48 7.55 24.56
C TYR A 210 -16.88 8.31 25.76
N ARG A 211 -17.18 7.82 26.97
CA ARG A 211 -16.65 8.31 28.26
C ARG A 211 -16.07 7.18 29.11
N SER A 212 -15.17 7.53 30.03
CA SER A 212 -14.56 6.56 30.96
C SER A 212 -15.57 5.85 31.88
N ALA A 213 -16.69 6.51 32.23
CA ALA A 213 -17.75 5.90 33.05
C ALA A 213 -18.53 4.80 32.30
N ASP A 214 -18.54 4.83 30.96
CA ASP A 214 -19.20 3.81 30.14
C ASP A 214 -18.51 2.45 30.25
N ALA A 215 -17.21 2.44 30.57
CA ALA A 215 -16.46 1.22 30.84
C ALA A 215 -16.96 0.52 32.12
N GLU A 216 -17.27 1.26 33.19
CA GLU A 216 -17.76 0.70 34.45
C GLU A 216 -19.22 0.24 34.38
N GLY A 217 -20.07 0.96 33.64
CA GLY A 217 -21.48 0.59 33.41
C GLY A 217 -21.64 -0.64 32.51
N ARG A 218 -20.88 -0.73 31.42
CA ARG A 218 -20.88 -1.92 30.54
C ARG A 218 -20.20 -3.13 31.20
N ASN A 219 -19.26 -2.91 32.13
CA ASN A 219 -18.67 -4.01 32.89
C ASN A 219 -19.68 -4.70 33.81
N LYS A 220 -20.73 -4.04 34.31
CA LYS A 220 -21.76 -4.71 35.14
C LYS A 220 -22.78 -5.53 34.35
N SER A 221 -23.13 -5.10 33.13
CA SER A 221 -24.02 -5.87 32.24
C SER A 221 -23.29 -6.92 31.40
N SER A 222 -21.99 -6.73 31.12
CA SER A 222 -21.19 -7.68 30.34
C SER A 222 -20.50 -8.72 31.22
N SER A 223 -20.00 -8.38 32.41
CA SER A 223 -19.29 -9.36 33.26
C SER A 223 -20.19 -10.44 33.88
N SER A 224 -21.49 -10.18 34.01
CA SER A 224 -22.46 -11.16 34.53
C SER A 224 -23.01 -12.10 33.45
N VAL A 225 -22.94 -11.70 32.17
CA VAL A 225 -23.33 -12.56 31.03
C VAL A 225 -22.12 -13.30 30.45
N VAL A 226 -20.90 -12.76 30.55
CA VAL A 226 -19.67 -13.34 30.00
C VAL A 226 -19.13 -14.54 30.82
N ARG A 227 -19.66 -14.84 32.01
CA ARG A 227 -19.22 -15.99 32.82
C ARG A 227 -20.17 -17.19 32.89
N ARG A 228 -21.38 -17.11 32.35
CA ARG A 228 -22.32 -18.23 32.31
C ARG A 228 -22.58 -18.62 30.86
N SER A 229 -22.08 -19.80 30.47
CA SER A 229 -22.17 -20.47 29.15
C SER A 229 -20.99 -20.35 28.17
N PHE A 230 -19.75 -20.33 28.66
CA PHE A 230 -18.56 -20.57 27.80
C PHE A 230 -18.35 -22.04 27.39
N GLU A 231 -19.21 -22.96 27.85
CA GLU A 231 -19.04 -24.41 27.60
C GLU A 231 -20.04 -25.03 26.62
N ASP A 232 -21.07 -24.32 26.11
CA ASP A 232 -22.14 -24.96 25.31
C ASP A 232 -22.63 -24.20 24.06
N PHE A 233 -21.97 -23.13 23.61
CA PHE A 233 -22.37 -22.42 22.37
C PHE A 233 -21.26 -22.42 21.30
N ALA A 234 -21.28 -23.48 20.48
CA ALA A 234 -20.68 -23.60 19.15
C ALA A 234 -19.17 -23.29 19.01
N ILE A 235 -18.33 -24.05 19.70
CA ILE A 235 -16.91 -24.25 19.32
C ILE A 235 -16.79 -24.91 17.92
N ALA A 236 -17.86 -25.55 17.44
CA ALA A 236 -17.86 -26.32 16.20
C ALA A 236 -18.04 -25.51 14.89
N ASP A 237 -18.41 -24.22 14.95
CA ASP A 237 -18.95 -23.49 13.78
C ASP A 237 -18.06 -22.33 13.27
N THR A 238 -16.80 -22.31 13.69
CA THR A 238 -15.77 -21.43 13.13
C THR A 238 -14.49 -22.21 12.87
N ASP A 239 -14.08 -22.32 11.61
CA ASP A 239 -12.80 -22.91 11.17
C ASP A 239 -11.54 -22.17 11.71
N LEU A 240 -11.69 -21.28 12.69
CA LEU A 240 -10.61 -20.49 13.29
C LEU A 240 -9.47 -21.35 13.86
N HIS A 241 -9.80 -22.54 14.38
CA HIS A 241 -8.81 -23.49 14.89
C HIS A 241 -7.85 -24.01 13.80
N ASN A 242 -8.27 -24.00 12.53
CA ASN A 242 -7.47 -24.48 11.41
C ASN A 242 -6.32 -23.51 11.03
N PHE A 243 -6.31 -22.29 11.55
CA PHE A 243 -5.29 -21.28 11.23
C PHE A 243 -4.05 -21.32 12.15
N GLY A 244 -3.99 -22.28 13.09
CA GLY A 244 -2.89 -22.40 14.05
C GLY A 244 -2.70 -21.12 14.87
N LEU A 245 -3.80 -20.49 15.26
CA LEU A 245 -3.81 -19.35 16.17
C LEU A 245 -3.58 -19.82 17.61
N ASN A 246 -2.89 -19.02 18.40
CA ASN A 246 -2.81 -19.29 19.85
C ASN A 246 -4.10 -18.85 20.56
N GLU A 247 -4.22 -19.20 21.84
CA GLU A 247 -5.39 -18.88 22.66
C GLU A 247 -5.72 -17.39 22.69
N SER A 248 -4.74 -16.50 22.86
CA SER A 248 -4.98 -15.05 22.88
C SER A 248 -5.50 -14.51 21.55
N GLN A 249 -5.02 -15.04 20.42
CA GLN A 249 -5.47 -14.69 19.08
C GLN A 249 -6.87 -15.24 18.80
N LEU A 250 -7.14 -16.47 19.21
CA LEU A 250 -8.46 -17.11 19.10
C LEU A 250 -9.50 -16.34 19.91
N ASN A 251 -9.21 -16.04 21.17
CA ASN A 251 -10.11 -15.28 22.06
C ASN A 251 -10.39 -13.89 21.50
N ALA A 252 -9.36 -13.19 20.98
CA ALA A 252 -9.53 -11.89 20.35
C ALA A 252 -10.43 -11.95 19.10
N ALA A 253 -10.22 -12.94 18.22
CA ALA A 253 -11.04 -13.14 17.04
C ALA A 253 -12.48 -13.52 17.40
N GLN A 254 -12.67 -14.41 18.37
CA GLN A 254 -13.98 -14.87 18.81
C GLN A 254 -14.77 -13.75 19.48
N ALA A 255 -14.16 -12.96 20.36
CA ALA A 255 -14.79 -11.78 20.97
C ALA A 255 -15.33 -10.82 19.90
N CYS A 256 -14.55 -10.58 18.83
CA CYS A 256 -14.97 -9.74 17.70
C CYS A 256 -16.12 -10.35 16.88
N ILE A 257 -16.17 -11.68 16.73
CA ILE A 257 -17.27 -12.37 16.04
C ILE A 257 -18.54 -12.30 16.89
N SER A 258 -18.43 -12.58 18.18
CA SER A 258 -19.56 -12.56 19.12
C SER A 258 -20.17 -11.18 19.28
N SER A 259 -19.36 -10.12 19.34
CA SER A 259 -19.87 -8.74 19.41
C SER A 259 -20.72 -8.36 18.19
N ARG A 260 -20.47 -8.98 17.03
CA ARG A 260 -21.22 -8.77 15.79
C ARG A 260 -22.57 -9.50 15.78
N GLN A 261 -22.68 -10.61 16.51
CA GLN A 261 -23.93 -11.36 16.61
C GLN A 261 -24.96 -10.60 17.45
N ASN A 262 -24.49 -9.74 18.36
CA ASN A 262 -25.32 -8.76 19.02
C ASN A 262 -25.72 -7.69 17.99
N ARG A 263 -27.02 -7.38 17.89
CA ARG A 263 -27.57 -6.45 16.87
C ARG A 263 -27.15 -4.98 17.05
N ASP A 264 -26.45 -4.68 18.15
CA ASP A 264 -26.00 -3.34 18.49
C ASP A 264 -24.69 -2.96 17.76
N VAL A 265 -24.48 -1.66 17.57
CA VAL A 265 -23.20 -1.11 17.08
C VAL A 265 -22.06 -1.51 18.02
N SER A 266 -20.89 -1.85 17.49
CA SER A 266 -19.76 -2.28 18.33
C SER A 266 -18.41 -1.78 17.82
N ILE A 267 -17.52 -1.42 18.75
CA ILE A 267 -16.11 -1.13 18.48
C ILE A 267 -15.28 -2.10 19.30
N ASN A 268 -14.37 -2.83 18.65
CA ASN A 268 -13.44 -3.74 19.30
C ASN A 268 -12.01 -3.29 19.07
N LEU A 269 -11.19 -3.37 20.11
CA LEU A 269 -9.76 -3.07 20.05
C LEU A 269 -8.97 -4.37 20.25
N ILE A 270 -8.09 -4.69 19.30
CA ILE A 270 -7.09 -5.75 19.46
C ILE A 270 -5.73 -5.10 19.61
N TRP A 271 -5.11 -5.30 20.76
CA TRP A 271 -3.78 -4.79 21.04
C TRP A 271 -2.74 -5.84 20.70
N GLY A 272 -1.92 -5.56 19.68
CA GLY A 272 -0.93 -6.49 19.18
C GLY A 272 0.49 -5.91 19.19
N PRO A 273 1.28 -6.21 20.22
CA PRO A 273 2.71 -5.87 20.26
C PRO A 273 3.53 -6.43 19.07
N PRO A 274 4.81 -6.04 18.92
CA PRO A 274 5.67 -6.56 17.86
C PRO A 274 5.79 -8.08 17.88
N GLY A 275 5.63 -8.73 16.73
CA GLY A 275 5.81 -10.17 16.59
C GLY A 275 4.65 -11.03 17.12
N THR A 276 3.54 -10.44 17.59
CA THR A 276 2.42 -11.21 18.17
C THR A 276 1.39 -11.71 17.15
N GLY A 277 1.66 -11.53 15.86
CA GLY A 277 0.81 -12.08 14.79
C GLY A 277 -0.46 -11.27 14.50
N LYS A 278 -0.45 -9.94 14.65
CA LYS A 278 -1.56 -9.04 14.26
C LYS A 278 -2.17 -9.41 12.91
N THR A 279 -1.37 -9.35 11.85
CA THR A 279 -1.82 -9.64 10.48
C THR A 279 -2.28 -11.08 10.30
N LYS A 280 -1.72 -12.05 11.05
CA LYS A 280 -2.20 -13.45 11.03
C LYS A 280 -3.60 -13.57 11.65
N THR A 281 -3.85 -12.84 12.73
CA THR A 281 -5.15 -12.79 13.40
C THR A 281 -6.19 -12.12 12.50
N ILE A 282 -5.82 -11.00 11.85
CA ILE A 282 -6.68 -10.31 10.89
C ILE A 282 -7.02 -11.19 9.71
N SER A 283 -6.04 -11.88 9.11
CA SER A 283 -6.31 -12.69 7.93
C SER A 283 -7.25 -13.86 8.23
N ALA A 284 -7.10 -14.51 9.39
CA ALA A 284 -8.03 -15.55 9.85
C ALA A 284 -9.44 -15.00 10.14
N LEU A 285 -9.53 -13.81 10.75
CA LEU A 285 -10.79 -13.11 10.97
C LEU A 285 -11.47 -12.76 9.64
N LEU A 286 -10.76 -12.16 8.69
CA LEU A 286 -11.28 -11.79 7.37
C LEU A 286 -11.73 -13.02 6.59
N TRP A 287 -10.97 -14.12 6.64
CA TRP A 287 -11.38 -15.38 6.04
C TRP A 287 -12.68 -15.91 6.66
N THR A 288 -12.80 -15.86 7.99
CA THR A 288 -14.03 -16.28 8.69
C THR A 288 -15.23 -15.43 8.30
N MET A 289 -15.03 -14.11 8.14
CA MET A 289 -16.07 -13.20 7.66
C MET A 289 -16.45 -13.47 6.21
N LEU A 290 -15.45 -13.78 5.36
CA LEU A 290 -15.65 -14.16 3.97
C LEU A 290 -16.52 -15.43 3.87
N ALA A 291 -16.17 -16.48 4.62
CA ALA A 291 -16.92 -17.73 4.68
C ALA A 291 -18.37 -17.54 5.18
N LYS A 292 -18.57 -16.66 6.16
CA LYS A 292 -19.89 -16.28 6.69
C LYS A 292 -20.65 -15.27 5.80
N LYS A 293 -20.14 -14.96 4.59
CA LYS A 293 -20.71 -13.98 3.65
C LYS A 293 -20.95 -12.60 4.25
N CYS A 294 -20.15 -12.22 5.24
CA CYS A 294 -20.24 -10.91 5.87
C CYS A 294 -19.38 -9.92 5.11
N ARG A 295 -20.04 -8.91 4.54
CA ARG A 295 -19.37 -7.90 3.75
C ARG A 295 -18.50 -7.03 4.63
N THR A 296 -17.20 -7.08 4.35
CA THR A 296 -16.15 -6.53 5.20
C THR A 296 -15.28 -5.57 4.41
N LEU A 297 -15.06 -4.38 4.98
CA LEU A 297 -14.06 -3.43 4.54
C LEU A 297 -12.81 -3.59 5.41
N ALA A 298 -11.69 -3.98 4.81
CA ALA A 298 -10.39 -4.04 5.45
C ALA A 298 -9.54 -2.83 5.01
N CYS A 299 -9.06 -2.06 5.99
CA CYS A 299 -8.25 -0.89 5.78
C CYS A 299 -6.91 -0.96 6.51
N ALA A 300 -5.93 -0.22 6.01
CA ALA A 300 -4.69 0.08 6.71
C ALA A 300 -4.20 1.50 6.35
N PRO A 301 -3.30 2.12 7.13
CA PRO A 301 -2.75 3.45 6.86
C PRO A 301 -1.89 3.48 5.58
N THR A 302 -1.14 2.42 5.30
CA THR A 302 -0.15 2.38 4.21
C THR A 302 -0.49 1.33 3.17
N ASN A 303 -0.09 1.56 1.92
CA ASN A 303 -0.25 0.58 0.84
C ASN A 303 0.41 -0.76 1.16
N THR A 304 1.61 -0.73 1.76
CA THR A 304 2.35 -1.93 2.15
C THR A 304 1.58 -2.78 3.16
N ALA A 305 0.96 -2.16 4.16
CA ALA A 305 0.16 -2.89 5.16
C ALA A 305 -1.08 -3.53 4.53
N VAL A 306 -1.78 -2.82 3.62
CA VAL A 306 -2.94 -3.39 2.90
C VAL A 306 -2.52 -4.58 2.04
N VAL A 307 -1.41 -4.47 1.32
CA VAL A 307 -0.86 -5.52 0.46
C VAL A 307 -0.48 -6.75 1.27
N GLU A 308 0.14 -6.58 2.45
CA GLU A 308 0.49 -7.67 3.35
C GLU A 308 -0.75 -8.42 3.86
N VAL A 309 -1.80 -7.69 4.27
CA VAL A 309 -3.08 -8.29 4.68
C VAL A 309 -3.72 -9.05 3.50
N ALA A 310 -3.77 -8.43 2.32
CA ALA A 310 -4.37 -9.03 1.12
C ALA A 310 -3.63 -10.30 0.69
N SER A 311 -2.30 -10.29 0.72
CA SER A 311 -1.45 -11.42 0.32
C SER A 311 -1.68 -12.61 1.26
N ARG A 312 -1.70 -12.37 2.57
CA ARG A 312 -1.97 -13.42 3.56
C ARG A 312 -3.38 -14.00 3.44
N LEU A 313 -4.38 -13.15 3.26
CA LEU A 313 -5.77 -13.60 3.07
C LEU A 313 -5.90 -14.46 1.80
N LEU A 314 -5.32 -14.02 0.68
CA LEU A 314 -5.38 -14.75 -0.59
C LEU A 314 -4.63 -16.08 -0.51
N ARG A 315 -3.46 -16.11 0.15
CA ARG A 315 -2.72 -17.35 0.40
C ARG A 315 -3.53 -18.33 1.23
N GLN A 316 -4.09 -17.87 2.35
CA GLN A 316 -4.96 -18.69 3.20
C GLN A 316 -6.17 -19.22 2.44
N PHE A 317 -6.80 -18.38 1.60
CA PHE A 317 -7.91 -18.78 0.75
C PHE A 317 -7.53 -19.87 -0.27
N ARG A 318 -6.34 -19.78 -0.88
CA ARG A 318 -5.84 -20.77 -1.85
C ARG A 318 -5.40 -22.08 -1.19
N GLU A 319 -4.83 -22.02 0.01
CA GLU A 319 -4.40 -23.19 0.79
C GLU A 319 -5.58 -23.92 1.47
N SER A 320 -6.65 -23.20 1.80
CA SER A 320 -7.83 -23.81 2.39
C SER A 320 -8.56 -24.70 1.38
N SER A 321 -8.56 -26.02 1.61
CA SER A 321 -9.42 -27.00 0.93
C SER A 321 -10.93 -26.83 1.24
N TRP A 322 -11.26 -25.85 2.10
CA TRP A 322 -12.50 -25.71 2.83
C TRP A 322 -13.22 -24.47 2.29
N GLY A 323 -14.31 -24.66 1.54
CA GLY A 323 -15.15 -23.54 1.10
C GLY A 323 -15.41 -23.48 -0.40
N ARG A 324 -16.29 -24.36 -0.91
CA ARG A 324 -16.87 -24.23 -2.28
C ARG A 324 -17.86 -23.04 -2.40
N SER A 325 -18.11 -22.30 -1.33
CA SER A 325 -19.12 -21.22 -1.28
C SER A 325 -18.57 -19.84 -1.67
N CYS A 326 -17.28 -19.58 -1.49
CA CYS A 326 -16.62 -18.31 -1.78
C CYS A 326 -15.64 -18.47 -2.95
N ARG A 327 -15.42 -17.39 -3.71
CA ARG A 327 -14.51 -17.35 -4.85
C ARG A 327 -13.50 -16.22 -4.70
N VAL A 328 -12.39 -16.31 -5.43
CA VAL A 328 -11.41 -15.20 -5.51
C VAL A 328 -12.09 -13.89 -5.94
N GLY A 329 -13.10 -13.96 -6.80
CA GLY A 329 -13.93 -12.83 -7.21
C GLY A 329 -14.65 -12.10 -6.07
N ASP A 330 -14.81 -12.70 -4.89
CA ASP A 330 -15.41 -12.05 -3.72
C ASP A 330 -14.45 -11.08 -3.02
N MET A 331 -13.16 -11.13 -3.32
CA MET A 331 -12.13 -10.27 -2.73
C MET A 331 -11.67 -9.22 -3.74
N VAL A 332 -11.66 -7.96 -3.35
CA VAL A 332 -11.17 -6.87 -4.21
C VAL A 332 -10.18 -5.99 -3.47
N LEU A 333 -8.99 -5.81 -4.06
CA LEU A 333 -7.95 -4.89 -3.61
C LEU A 333 -7.93 -3.68 -4.53
N PHE A 334 -7.97 -2.46 -3.99
CA PHE A 334 -7.81 -1.26 -4.81
C PHE A 334 -7.01 -0.15 -4.10
N GLY A 335 -6.34 0.66 -4.92
CA GLY A 335 -5.51 1.78 -4.48
C GLY A 335 -4.51 2.19 -5.56
N ASN A 336 -3.47 2.92 -5.17
CA ASN A 336 -2.48 3.41 -6.12
C ASN A 336 -1.54 2.27 -6.56
N LYS A 337 -1.63 1.87 -7.84
CA LYS A 337 -0.85 0.78 -8.45
C LYS A 337 0.66 0.94 -8.25
N ASP A 338 1.20 2.12 -8.57
CA ASP A 338 2.65 2.39 -8.52
C ASP A 338 3.22 2.17 -7.11
N ARG A 339 2.46 2.60 -6.09
CA ARG A 339 2.87 2.52 -4.69
C ARG A 339 2.61 1.15 -4.06
N MET A 340 1.62 0.41 -4.55
CA MET A 340 1.27 -0.91 -4.01
C MET A 340 2.21 -2.02 -4.47
N LYS A 341 2.93 -1.87 -5.60
CA LYS A 341 3.85 -2.89 -6.14
C LYS A 341 3.21 -4.28 -6.18
N ILE A 342 2.01 -4.35 -6.76
CA ILE A 342 1.21 -5.56 -6.88
C ILE A 342 2.01 -6.64 -7.63
N ASP A 343 2.20 -7.79 -7.00
CA ASP A 343 2.79 -8.99 -7.61
C ASP A 343 1.75 -9.74 -8.47
N ASP A 344 2.20 -10.80 -9.14
CA ASP A 344 1.31 -11.61 -10.00
C ASP A 344 0.21 -12.33 -9.21
N ASP A 345 0.43 -12.64 -7.93
CA ASP A 345 -0.57 -13.32 -7.11
C ASP A 345 -1.74 -12.40 -6.75
N LEU A 346 -1.44 -11.19 -6.25
CA LEU A 346 -2.44 -10.19 -5.89
C LEU A 346 -3.13 -9.57 -7.10
N SER A 347 -2.55 -9.77 -8.28
CA SER A 347 -3.09 -9.29 -9.54
C SER A 347 -4.52 -9.80 -9.82
N ASP A 348 -4.86 -11.00 -9.35
CA ASP A 348 -6.18 -11.61 -9.53
C ASP A 348 -7.29 -10.90 -8.74
N VAL A 349 -6.92 -10.27 -7.62
CA VAL A 349 -7.84 -9.52 -6.75
C VAL A 349 -7.74 -8.00 -6.95
N PHE A 350 -6.74 -7.51 -7.68
CA PHE A 350 -6.55 -6.08 -7.93
C PHE A 350 -7.61 -5.53 -8.89
N LEU A 351 -8.35 -4.51 -8.45
CA LEU A 351 -9.53 -3.96 -9.13
C LEU A 351 -9.26 -3.62 -10.60
N GLU A 352 -8.20 -2.86 -10.88
CA GLU A 352 -7.88 -2.44 -12.25
C GLU A 352 -7.63 -3.64 -13.19
N ARG A 353 -6.92 -4.68 -12.72
CA ARG A 353 -6.66 -5.87 -13.53
C ARG A 353 -7.94 -6.67 -13.73
N ARG A 354 -8.76 -6.83 -12.69
CA ARG A 354 -10.08 -7.46 -12.78
C ARG A 354 -10.99 -6.77 -13.79
N VAL A 355 -11.02 -5.44 -13.78
CA VAL A 355 -11.82 -4.64 -14.72
C VAL A 355 -11.35 -4.85 -16.14
N LYS A 356 -10.03 -4.77 -16.39
CA LYS A 356 -9.46 -5.03 -17.72
C LYS A 356 -9.85 -6.42 -18.24
N ARG A 357 -9.88 -7.44 -17.38
CA ARG A 357 -10.28 -8.80 -17.74
C ARG A 357 -11.79 -8.90 -17.97
N LEU A 358 -12.63 -8.36 -17.09
CA LEU A 358 -14.09 -8.42 -17.26
C LEU A 358 -14.59 -7.60 -18.44
N LEU A 359 -13.92 -6.51 -18.79
CA LEU A 359 -14.26 -5.68 -19.94
C LEU A 359 -14.34 -6.49 -21.22
N THR A 360 -13.41 -7.43 -21.46
CA THR A 360 -13.42 -8.30 -22.65
C THR A 360 -14.65 -9.21 -22.70
N CYS A 361 -15.20 -9.58 -21.54
CA CYS A 361 -16.40 -10.40 -21.44
C CYS A 361 -17.70 -9.59 -21.59
N PHE A 362 -17.71 -8.29 -21.31
CA PHE A 362 -18.93 -7.47 -21.43
C PHE A 362 -19.11 -6.81 -22.80
N VAL A 363 -18.14 -6.92 -23.71
CA VAL A 363 -18.29 -6.42 -25.09
C VAL A 363 -19.44 -7.13 -25.81
N PRO A 364 -20.43 -6.44 -26.40
CA PRO A 364 -21.60 -7.09 -27.01
C PRO A 364 -21.29 -8.11 -28.11
N VAL A 365 -20.26 -7.86 -28.93
CA VAL A 365 -19.94 -8.65 -30.14
C VAL A 365 -18.93 -9.77 -29.93
N THR A 366 -18.18 -9.74 -28.83
CA THR A 366 -17.12 -10.73 -28.53
C THR A 366 -17.20 -11.29 -27.12
N GLY A 367 -18.11 -10.77 -26.30
CA GLY A 367 -18.24 -11.09 -24.89
C GLY A 367 -19.07 -12.34 -24.63
N TRP A 368 -19.40 -12.52 -23.36
CA TRP A 368 -19.96 -13.76 -22.82
C TRP A 368 -21.23 -14.21 -23.54
N LYS A 369 -22.15 -13.28 -23.82
CA LYS A 369 -23.44 -13.60 -24.44
C LYS A 369 -23.26 -14.06 -25.88
N HIS A 370 -22.50 -13.29 -26.66
CA HIS A 370 -22.14 -13.68 -28.02
C HIS A 370 -21.41 -15.02 -28.06
N CYS A 371 -20.46 -15.27 -27.16
CA CYS A 371 -19.75 -16.56 -27.10
C CYS A 371 -20.67 -17.74 -26.80
N LEU A 372 -21.62 -17.58 -25.87
CA LEU A 372 -22.62 -18.62 -25.56
C LEU A 372 -23.54 -18.88 -26.76
N ASP A 373 -24.12 -17.82 -27.31
CA ASP A 373 -25.09 -17.90 -28.40
C ASP A 373 -24.44 -18.43 -29.69
N SER A 374 -23.22 -17.98 -30.01
CA SER A 374 -22.46 -18.45 -31.16
C SER A 374 -22.08 -19.93 -31.05
N MET A 375 -21.71 -20.40 -29.86
CA MET A 375 -21.42 -21.82 -29.64
C MET A 375 -22.68 -22.67 -29.73
N ALA A 376 -23.79 -22.20 -29.13
CA ALA A 376 -25.08 -22.89 -29.20
C ALA A 376 -25.56 -23.02 -30.66
N ASP A 377 -25.46 -21.93 -31.41
CA ASP A 377 -25.84 -21.88 -32.83
C ASP A 377 -25.00 -22.84 -33.70
N LEU A 378 -23.71 -23.02 -33.40
CA LEU A 378 -22.90 -24.04 -34.08
C LEU A 378 -23.39 -25.46 -33.79
N LEU A 379 -23.65 -25.76 -32.50
CA LEU A 379 -24.05 -27.11 -32.09
C LEU A 379 -25.46 -27.49 -32.59
N GLU A 380 -26.32 -26.49 -32.79
CA GLU A 380 -27.70 -26.66 -33.23
C GLU A 380 -27.84 -26.59 -34.77
N ASN A 381 -27.14 -25.67 -35.44
CA ASN A 381 -27.39 -25.31 -36.84
C ASN A 381 -26.17 -25.50 -37.77
N ALA A 382 -25.20 -26.36 -37.43
CA ALA A 382 -23.95 -26.51 -38.20
C ALA A 382 -24.16 -26.74 -39.70
N VAL A 383 -25.12 -27.60 -40.07
CA VAL A 383 -25.40 -27.97 -41.48
C VAL A 383 -25.88 -26.75 -42.27
N SER A 384 -26.86 -26.00 -41.72
CA SER A 384 -27.34 -24.76 -42.34
C SER A 384 -26.22 -23.70 -42.45
N GLN A 385 -25.35 -23.60 -41.44
CA GLN A 385 -24.20 -22.68 -41.49
C GLN A 385 -23.18 -23.07 -42.56
N TYR A 386 -22.93 -24.36 -42.75
CA TYR A 386 -22.04 -24.86 -43.79
C TYR A 386 -22.61 -24.62 -45.20
N GLN A 387 -23.91 -24.86 -45.41
CA GLN A 387 -24.59 -24.52 -46.66
C GLN A 387 -24.43 -23.04 -47.01
N ARG A 388 -24.63 -22.14 -46.03
CA ARG A 388 -24.40 -20.69 -46.21
C ARG A 388 -22.95 -20.36 -46.54
N TYR A 389 -21.98 -21.08 -45.97
CA TYR A 389 -20.56 -20.93 -46.30
C TYR A 389 -20.29 -21.31 -47.76
N LEU A 390 -20.87 -22.40 -48.25
CA LEU A 390 -20.73 -22.85 -49.64
C LEU A 390 -21.30 -21.82 -50.61
N THR A 391 -22.52 -21.30 -50.36
CA THR A 391 -23.13 -20.26 -51.21
C THR A 391 -22.28 -18.98 -51.23
N ALA A 392 -21.80 -18.52 -50.07
CA ALA A 392 -20.96 -17.32 -50.00
C ALA A 392 -19.61 -17.47 -50.71
N LYS A 393 -19.06 -18.68 -50.78
CA LYS A 393 -17.83 -19.00 -51.54
C LYS A 393 -18.08 -18.98 -53.05
N GLU A 394 -19.25 -19.44 -53.47
CA GLU A 394 -19.68 -19.44 -54.87
C GLU A 394 -19.89 -18.01 -55.39
N ASP A 395 -20.51 -17.15 -54.59
CA ASP A 395 -20.77 -15.74 -54.93
C ASP A 395 -19.47 -14.91 -55.08
N LYS A 396 -18.41 -15.24 -54.34
CA LYS A 396 -17.16 -14.47 -54.33
C LYS A 396 -16.14 -14.85 -55.42
N LYS A 397 -16.42 -15.88 -56.25
CA LYS A 397 -15.47 -16.43 -57.24
C LYS A 397 -14.06 -16.69 -56.68
N GLU A 398 -13.95 -17.00 -55.38
CA GLU A 398 -12.65 -17.27 -54.74
C GLU A 398 -12.13 -18.65 -55.17
N GLN A 399 -10.96 -18.72 -55.81
CA GLN A 399 -10.27 -19.97 -56.21
C GLN A 399 -9.68 -20.77 -55.01
N THR A 400 -10.16 -20.55 -53.80
CA THR A 400 -9.63 -21.25 -52.60
C THR A 400 -10.30 -22.61 -52.42
N ILE A 401 -9.52 -23.60 -51.97
CA ILE A 401 -9.99 -24.94 -51.61
C ILE A 401 -11.17 -24.80 -50.63
N LYS A 402 -12.33 -25.36 -51.00
CA LYS A 402 -13.52 -25.43 -50.13
C LYS A 402 -13.22 -26.43 -49.01
N MET A 403 -13.50 -26.03 -47.77
CA MET A 403 -13.42 -26.96 -46.63
C MET A 403 -14.51 -28.02 -46.76
N THR A 404 -14.22 -29.24 -46.34
CA THR A 404 -15.24 -30.27 -46.14
C THR A 404 -16.17 -29.91 -44.97
N PHE A 405 -17.30 -30.58 -44.78
CA PHE A 405 -18.21 -30.30 -43.66
C PHE A 405 -17.49 -30.53 -42.34
N MET A 406 -16.75 -31.63 -42.24
CA MET A 406 -15.94 -31.97 -41.07
C MET A 406 -14.87 -30.90 -40.79
N GLU A 407 -14.11 -30.49 -41.80
CA GLU A 407 -13.11 -29.43 -41.66
C GLU A 407 -13.73 -28.09 -41.21
N TYR A 408 -14.88 -27.74 -41.79
CA TYR A 408 -15.63 -26.53 -41.42
C TYR A 408 -16.08 -26.57 -39.95
N VAL A 409 -16.72 -27.66 -39.53
CA VAL A 409 -17.21 -27.82 -38.15
C VAL A 409 -16.05 -27.80 -37.17
N VAL A 410 -14.98 -28.55 -37.43
CA VAL A 410 -13.79 -28.58 -36.55
C VAL A 410 -13.14 -27.19 -36.46
N SER A 411 -12.99 -26.48 -37.57
CA SER A 411 -12.44 -25.13 -37.61
C SER A 411 -13.28 -24.13 -36.80
N MET A 412 -14.60 -24.09 -37.05
CA MET A 412 -15.52 -23.21 -36.34
C MET A 412 -15.63 -23.56 -34.85
N TYR A 413 -15.67 -24.86 -34.54
CA TYR A 413 -15.68 -25.37 -33.18
C TYR A 413 -14.47 -24.90 -32.40
N ASN A 414 -13.25 -25.11 -32.94
CA ASN A 414 -12.02 -24.71 -32.26
C ASN A 414 -12.00 -23.20 -31.96
N ARG A 415 -12.43 -22.37 -32.92
CA ARG A 415 -12.49 -20.91 -32.74
C ARG A 415 -13.50 -20.50 -31.67
N ARG A 416 -14.75 -20.99 -31.77
CA ARG A 416 -15.84 -20.62 -30.85
C ARG A 416 -15.61 -21.18 -29.44
N ALA A 417 -15.15 -22.42 -29.33
CA ALA A 417 -14.82 -23.05 -28.06
C ALA A 417 -13.66 -22.35 -27.34
N THR A 418 -12.65 -21.85 -28.07
CA THR A 418 -11.54 -21.08 -27.47
C THR A 418 -12.04 -19.78 -26.87
N ASN A 419 -12.83 -19.00 -27.62
CA ASN A 419 -13.38 -17.73 -27.14
C ASN A 419 -14.33 -17.94 -25.94
N LEU A 420 -15.19 -18.95 -26.02
CA LEU A 420 -16.12 -19.27 -24.93
C LEU A 420 -15.39 -19.74 -23.68
N ARG A 421 -14.37 -20.60 -23.83
CA ARG A 421 -13.52 -21.04 -22.72
C ARG A 421 -12.85 -19.86 -22.03
N GLU A 422 -12.27 -18.94 -22.80
CA GLU A 422 -11.64 -17.74 -22.24
C GLU A 422 -12.66 -16.89 -21.48
N CYS A 423 -13.84 -16.64 -22.05
CA CYS A 423 -14.90 -15.89 -21.39
C CYS A 423 -15.34 -16.53 -20.07
N ILE A 424 -15.62 -17.84 -20.07
CA ILE A 424 -16.05 -18.58 -18.87
C ILE A 424 -14.95 -18.55 -17.80
N ASN A 425 -13.69 -18.75 -18.18
CA ASN A 425 -12.57 -18.70 -17.24
C ASN A 425 -12.43 -17.32 -16.59
N ILE A 426 -12.56 -16.24 -17.38
CA ILE A 426 -12.52 -14.87 -16.88
C ILE A 426 -13.67 -14.61 -15.91
N LEU A 427 -14.91 -14.96 -16.28
CA LEU A 427 -16.08 -14.79 -15.42
C LEU A 427 -15.94 -15.60 -14.12
N SER A 428 -15.50 -16.85 -14.22
CA SER A 428 -15.36 -17.74 -13.06
C SER A 428 -14.29 -17.26 -12.08
N ALA A 429 -13.22 -16.64 -12.57
CA ALA A 429 -12.13 -16.12 -11.75
C ALA A 429 -12.45 -14.74 -11.15
N HIS A 430 -13.06 -13.84 -11.93
CA HIS A 430 -13.12 -12.41 -11.59
C HIS A 430 -14.53 -11.89 -11.28
N LEU A 431 -15.59 -12.70 -11.38
CA LEU A 431 -16.93 -12.27 -11.02
C LEU A 431 -17.20 -12.51 -9.52
N PRO A 432 -17.67 -11.52 -8.76
CA PRO A 432 -18.18 -11.75 -7.40
C PRO A 432 -19.29 -12.82 -7.38
N THR A 433 -19.37 -13.63 -6.32
CA THR A 433 -20.40 -14.65 -6.18
C THR A 433 -21.80 -14.05 -6.08
N ALA A 434 -21.94 -12.83 -5.54
CA ALA A 434 -23.20 -12.11 -5.49
C ALA A 434 -23.69 -11.62 -6.88
N SER A 435 -22.85 -11.69 -7.92
CA SER A 435 -23.24 -11.27 -9.27
C SER A 435 -24.14 -12.27 -10.00
N THR A 436 -24.15 -13.55 -9.59
CA THR A 436 -24.93 -14.59 -10.26
C THR A 436 -25.15 -15.82 -9.37
N SER A 437 -26.05 -16.72 -9.74
CA SER A 437 -26.35 -17.91 -8.92
C SER A 437 -25.18 -18.90 -8.89
N LEU A 438 -25.05 -19.67 -7.80
CA LEU A 438 -24.08 -20.77 -7.72
C LEU A 438 -24.29 -21.80 -8.83
N GLU A 439 -25.55 -21.99 -9.23
CA GLU A 439 -25.94 -22.86 -10.33
C GLU A 439 -25.37 -22.40 -11.68
N ASN A 440 -25.35 -21.09 -11.96
CA ASN A 440 -24.71 -20.56 -13.17
C ASN A 440 -23.21 -20.88 -13.20
N PHE A 441 -22.50 -20.78 -12.08
CA PHE A 441 -21.11 -21.20 -12.02
C PHE A 441 -20.92 -22.72 -12.21
N LYS A 442 -21.84 -23.53 -11.69
CA LYS A 442 -21.83 -24.98 -11.91
C LYS A 442 -22.00 -25.30 -13.40
N HIS A 443 -22.96 -24.66 -14.06
CA HIS A 443 -23.18 -24.83 -15.50
C HIS A 443 -22.02 -24.34 -16.35
N MET A 444 -21.37 -23.23 -15.97
CA MET A 444 -20.14 -22.74 -16.61
C MET A 444 -19.03 -23.80 -16.60
N ASN A 445 -18.78 -24.44 -15.45
CA ASN A 445 -17.80 -25.53 -15.35
C ASN A 445 -18.18 -26.76 -16.19
N GLN A 446 -19.46 -27.13 -16.19
CA GLN A 446 -19.95 -28.24 -17.01
C GLN A 446 -19.75 -27.98 -18.51
N VAL A 447 -20.01 -26.75 -18.97
CA VAL A 447 -19.74 -26.35 -20.36
C VAL A 447 -18.25 -26.50 -20.68
N LEU A 448 -17.34 -26.08 -19.80
CA LEU A 448 -15.90 -26.24 -20.03
C LEU A 448 -15.48 -27.71 -20.21
N GLU A 449 -16.02 -28.61 -19.41
CA GLU A 449 -15.75 -30.05 -19.54
C GLU A 449 -16.38 -30.63 -20.81
N LEU A 450 -17.62 -30.28 -21.13
CA LEU A 450 -18.29 -30.69 -22.37
C LEU A 450 -17.52 -30.23 -23.61
N LEU A 451 -16.96 -29.01 -23.59
CA LEU A 451 -16.13 -28.52 -24.68
C LEU A 451 -14.81 -29.32 -24.85
N LYS A 452 -14.29 -29.94 -23.78
CA LYS A 452 -13.13 -30.83 -23.89
C LYS A 452 -13.55 -32.20 -24.44
N ILE A 453 -14.66 -32.73 -23.96
CA ILE A 453 -15.22 -34.02 -24.39
C ILE A 453 -15.58 -33.99 -25.87
N ILE A 454 -16.38 -33.02 -26.30
CA ILE A 454 -16.78 -32.86 -27.71
C ILE A 454 -15.53 -32.68 -28.59
N ARG A 455 -14.54 -31.91 -28.14
CA ARG A 455 -13.27 -31.78 -28.87
C ARG A 455 -12.63 -33.15 -29.10
N LYS A 456 -12.49 -33.97 -28.05
CA LYS A 456 -11.87 -35.30 -28.17
C LYS A 456 -12.63 -36.19 -29.16
N LEU A 457 -13.96 -36.17 -29.13
CA LEU A 457 -14.82 -37.00 -29.98
C LEU A 457 -14.82 -36.56 -31.45
N LEU A 458 -14.69 -35.26 -31.71
CA LEU A 458 -14.54 -34.72 -33.08
C LEU A 458 -13.25 -35.17 -33.77
N TYR A 459 -12.21 -35.54 -33.02
CA TYR A 459 -10.96 -36.10 -33.54
C TYR A 459 -10.86 -37.63 -33.37
N SER A 460 -11.95 -38.30 -33.00
CA SER A 460 -11.96 -39.77 -32.91
C SER A 460 -11.85 -40.39 -34.31
N GLU A 461 -11.12 -41.49 -34.44
CA GLU A 461 -10.99 -42.24 -35.69
C GLU A 461 -12.34 -42.80 -36.19
N ASP A 462 -13.31 -42.98 -35.29
CA ASP A 462 -14.65 -43.50 -35.60
C ASP A 462 -15.57 -42.45 -36.26
N THR A 463 -15.20 -41.16 -36.19
CA THR A 463 -16.01 -40.03 -36.67
C THR A 463 -15.64 -39.72 -38.12
N ASP A 464 -16.42 -40.23 -39.07
CA ASP A 464 -16.34 -39.89 -40.49
C ASP A 464 -17.32 -38.77 -40.88
N GLU A 465 -17.15 -38.23 -42.08
CA GLU A 465 -17.89 -37.05 -42.55
C GLU A 465 -19.41 -37.29 -42.64
N GLY A 466 -19.84 -38.47 -43.10
CA GLY A 466 -21.26 -38.81 -43.23
C GLY A 466 -21.93 -39.00 -41.88
N LYS A 467 -21.27 -39.66 -40.92
CA LYS A 467 -21.78 -39.80 -39.55
C LYS A 467 -21.87 -38.44 -38.84
N LEU A 468 -20.89 -37.57 -39.06
CA LEU A 468 -20.90 -36.23 -38.46
C LEU A 468 -22.06 -35.40 -39.00
N GLU A 469 -22.30 -35.41 -40.31
CA GLU A 469 -23.42 -34.71 -40.93
C GLU A 469 -24.75 -35.23 -40.38
N ALA A 470 -24.93 -36.55 -40.32
CA ALA A 470 -26.13 -37.18 -39.74
C ALA A 470 -26.38 -36.79 -38.27
N ILE A 471 -25.33 -36.72 -37.45
CA ILE A 471 -25.44 -36.25 -36.06
C ILE A 471 -25.90 -34.80 -36.02
N PHE A 472 -25.37 -33.93 -36.89
CA PHE A 472 -25.73 -32.51 -36.88
C PHE A 472 -27.07 -32.20 -37.55
N GLU A 473 -27.58 -33.09 -38.40
CA GLU A 473 -28.96 -33.06 -38.94
C GLU A 473 -30.00 -33.59 -37.96
N SER A 474 -29.61 -34.49 -37.04
CA SER A 474 -30.54 -35.07 -36.07
C SER A 474 -31.16 -34.00 -35.18
N THR A 475 -32.46 -34.13 -34.89
CA THR A 475 -33.13 -33.30 -33.88
C THR A 475 -32.42 -33.44 -32.54
N THR A 476 -32.46 -32.36 -31.74
CA THR A 476 -31.83 -32.34 -30.40
C THR A 476 -32.67 -33.08 -29.34
N GLU A 477 -33.84 -33.59 -29.74
CA GLU A 477 -34.69 -34.50 -28.99
C GLU A 477 -34.19 -35.94 -29.15
N VAL A 478 -33.03 -36.24 -28.59
CA VAL A 478 -32.65 -37.64 -28.39
C VAL A 478 -33.40 -38.12 -27.16
N GLU A 479 -34.21 -39.17 -27.28
CA GLU A 479 -34.67 -39.99 -26.15
C GLU A 479 -33.43 -40.55 -25.43
N CYS A 480 -32.84 -39.74 -24.55
CA CYS A 480 -31.68 -40.16 -23.79
C CYS A 480 -32.13 -41.20 -22.75
N PRO A 481 -31.52 -42.39 -22.70
CA PRO A 481 -31.89 -43.41 -21.73
C PRO A 481 -31.55 -42.92 -20.31
N SER A 482 -32.53 -42.44 -19.54
CA SER A 482 -32.43 -42.17 -18.09
C SER A 482 -31.28 -41.24 -17.59
N ILE A 483 -30.55 -40.53 -18.45
CA ILE A 483 -29.47 -39.60 -18.05
C ILE A 483 -30.09 -38.28 -17.58
N VAL A 484 -30.14 -38.08 -16.26
CA VAL A 484 -30.78 -36.89 -15.64
C VAL A 484 -29.74 -35.87 -15.16
N SER A 485 -28.49 -36.30 -14.93
CA SER A 485 -27.42 -35.47 -14.38
C SER A 485 -26.13 -35.49 -15.21
N PHE A 486 -25.26 -34.50 -14.97
CA PHE A 486 -23.93 -34.43 -15.60
C PHE A 486 -23.02 -35.60 -15.17
N THR A 487 -23.23 -36.13 -13.97
CA THR A 487 -22.56 -37.33 -13.47
C THR A 487 -23.00 -38.57 -14.23
N ASP A 488 -24.31 -38.71 -14.47
CA ASP A 488 -24.85 -39.84 -15.24
C ASP A 488 -24.30 -39.84 -16.67
N LEU A 489 -24.13 -38.65 -17.25
CA LEU A 489 -23.48 -38.49 -18.55
C LEU A 489 -22.04 -39.01 -18.54
N LEU A 490 -21.24 -38.61 -17.56
CA LEU A 490 -19.85 -39.08 -17.46
C LEU A 490 -19.78 -40.60 -17.30
N CYS A 491 -20.59 -41.18 -16.43
CA CYS A 491 -20.67 -42.63 -16.24
C CYS A 491 -21.10 -43.37 -17.51
N PHE A 492 -22.09 -42.83 -18.24
CA PHE A 492 -22.53 -43.38 -19.52
C PHE A 492 -21.40 -43.42 -20.54
N MET A 493 -20.64 -42.33 -20.65
CA MET A 493 -19.54 -42.20 -21.61
C MET A 493 -18.31 -43.05 -21.25
N GLU A 494 -18.07 -43.31 -19.96
CA GLU A 494 -17.02 -44.23 -19.51
C GLU A 494 -17.37 -45.70 -19.83
N GLY A 495 -18.66 -46.07 -19.77
CA GLY A 495 -19.14 -47.42 -20.07
C GLY A 495 -19.41 -47.68 -21.56
N ASN A 496 -19.51 -46.65 -22.39
CA ASN A 496 -19.87 -46.76 -23.80
C ASN A 496 -18.68 -46.51 -24.73
N GLN A 497 -18.34 -47.50 -25.57
CA GLN A 497 -17.26 -47.39 -26.56
C GLN A 497 -17.68 -46.69 -27.86
N GLU A 498 -18.98 -46.44 -28.08
CA GLU A 498 -19.45 -45.84 -29.33
C GLU A 498 -19.25 -44.30 -29.36
N SER A 499 -18.21 -43.87 -30.07
CA SER A 499 -17.81 -42.45 -30.21
C SER A 499 -18.93 -41.54 -30.76
N THR A 500 -19.73 -42.02 -31.71
CA THR A 500 -20.81 -41.27 -32.38
C THR A 500 -21.98 -40.97 -31.45
N LEU A 501 -22.48 -41.98 -30.74
CA LEU A 501 -23.54 -41.82 -29.74
C LEU A 501 -23.07 -40.89 -28.60
N ASN A 502 -21.83 -41.08 -28.15
CA ASN A 502 -21.19 -40.22 -27.15
C ASN A 502 -21.11 -38.75 -27.60
N LEU A 503 -20.83 -38.49 -28.88
CA LEU A 503 -20.80 -37.14 -29.45
C LEU A 503 -22.20 -36.52 -29.49
N GLN A 504 -23.20 -37.29 -29.92
CA GLN A 504 -24.58 -36.84 -30.00
C GLN A 504 -25.13 -36.46 -28.62
N VAL A 505 -24.92 -37.30 -27.59
CA VAL A 505 -25.36 -37.03 -26.22
C VAL A 505 -24.62 -35.82 -25.63
N ALA A 506 -23.29 -35.74 -25.79
CA ALA A 506 -22.51 -34.60 -25.31
C ALA A 506 -22.93 -33.28 -25.96
N ARG A 507 -23.25 -33.30 -27.27
CA ARG A 507 -23.81 -32.16 -28.02
C ARG A 507 -25.11 -31.67 -27.41
N CYS A 508 -26.07 -32.57 -27.18
CA CYS A 508 -27.38 -32.22 -26.60
C CYS A 508 -27.24 -31.62 -25.19
N PHE A 509 -26.43 -32.24 -24.32
CA PHE A 509 -26.21 -31.75 -22.97
C PHE A 509 -25.51 -30.39 -22.96
N CYS A 510 -24.52 -30.18 -23.84
CA CYS A 510 -23.84 -28.90 -23.99
C CYS A 510 -24.82 -27.81 -24.46
N LEU A 511 -25.65 -28.09 -25.46
CA LEU A 511 -26.65 -27.14 -25.95
C LEU A 511 -27.65 -26.75 -24.87
N GLN A 512 -28.12 -27.70 -24.06
CA GLN A 512 -29.00 -27.44 -22.92
C GLN A 512 -28.35 -26.47 -21.92
N LYS A 513 -27.07 -26.70 -21.57
CA LYS A 513 -26.35 -25.83 -20.63
C LYS A 513 -26.05 -24.45 -21.20
N LEU A 514 -25.70 -24.36 -22.48
CA LEU A 514 -25.49 -23.07 -23.17
C LEU A 514 -26.78 -22.24 -23.21
N LYS A 515 -27.91 -22.85 -23.59
CA LYS A 515 -29.23 -22.19 -23.61
C LYS A 515 -29.67 -21.77 -22.20
N PHE A 516 -29.39 -22.59 -21.18
CA PHE A 516 -29.64 -22.23 -19.79
C PHE A 516 -28.83 -20.99 -19.38
N LEU A 517 -27.52 -20.99 -19.64
CA LEU A 517 -26.64 -19.86 -19.29
C LEU A 517 -27.02 -18.59 -20.04
N SER A 518 -27.33 -18.67 -21.34
CA SER A 518 -27.74 -17.50 -22.14
C SER A 518 -28.99 -16.82 -21.57
N LYS A 519 -29.92 -17.59 -20.98
CA LYS A 519 -31.14 -17.09 -20.36
C LYS A 519 -30.96 -16.62 -18.90
N ASN A 520 -30.09 -17.27 -18.12
CA ASN A 520 -30.03 -17.10 -16.66
C ASN A 520 -28.79 -16.34 -16.16
N LEU A 521 -27.75 -16.17 -16.98
CA LEU A 521 -26.56 -15.40 -16.64
C LEU A 521 -26.86 -13.90 -16.81
N ASN A 522 -27.76 -13.36 -15.98
CA ASN A 522 -28.23 -11.97 -16.04
C ASN A 522 -27.15 -10.97 -15.58
N LEU A 523 -26.17 -10.72 -16.44
CA LEU A 523 -25.09 -9.74 -16.19
C LEU A 523 -25.42 -8.38 -16.82
N PRO A 524 -24.93 -7.26 -16.24
CA PRO A 524 -25.21 -5.93 -16.76
C PRO A 524 -24.59 -5.71 -18.14
N ASN A 525 -25.26 -4.92 -18.97
CA ASN A 525 -24.75 -4.49 -20.28
C ASN A 525 -23.93 -3.19 -20.12
N ILE A 526 -22.73 -3.32 -19.53
CA ILE A 526 -21.81 -2.21 -19.24
C ILE A 526 -20.50 -2.39 -20.00
N TYR A 527 -20.00 -1.31 -20.60
CA TYR A 527 -18.84 -1.36 -21.51
C TYR A 527 -17.82 -0.24 -21.26
N ASP A 528 -17.97 0.50 -20.17
CA ASP A 528 -16.98 1.45 -19.68
C ASP A 528 -16.32 0.94 -18.39
N ARG A 529 -15.07 1.37 -18.20
CA ARG A 529 -14.23 0.92 -17.09
C ARG A 529 -14.85 1.23 -15.73
N ARG A 530 -15.42 2.44 -15.57
CA ARG A 530 -15.93 2.94 -14.29
C ARG A 530 -17.16 2.17 -13.84
N SER A 531 -18.10 1.88 -14.74
CA SER A 531 -19.28 1.07 -14.43
C SER A 531 -18.90 -0.35 -14.01
N ILE A 532 -17.87 -0.95 -14.63
CA ILE A 532 -17.38 -2.28 -14.22
C ILE A 532 -16.69 -2.21 -12.85
N GLU A 533 -15.92 -1.16 -12.58
CA GLU A 533 -15.32 -0.95 -11.27
C GLU A 533 -16.40 -0.85 -10.18
N ASP A 534 -17.44 -0.04 -10.40
CA ASP A 534 -18.54 0.12 -9.45
C ASP A 534 -19.33 -1.19 -9.31
N PHE A 535 -19.57 -1.93 -10.39
CA PHE A 535 -20.21 -3.25 -10.37
C PHE A 535 -19.46 -4.25 -9.48
N ILE A 536 -18.11 -4.28 -9.54
CA ILE A 536 -17.29 -5.15 -8.68
C ILE A 536 -17.41 -4.70 -7.22
N LEU A 537 -17.21 -3.40 -6.95
CA LEU A 537 -17.22 -2.86 -5.57
C LEU A 537 -18.58 -3.02 -4.89
N GLN A 538 -19.67 -2.92 -5.65
CA GLN A 538 -21.03 -3.14 -5.16
C GLN A 538 -21.27 -4.56 -4.65
N ARG A 539 -20.59 -5.56 -5.22
CA ARG A 539 -20.91 -6.99 -5.04
C ARG A 539 -19.79 -7.80 -4.37
N ALA A 540 -18.58 -7.26 -4.26
CA ALA A 540 -17.48 -7.92 -3.56
C ALA A 540 -17.81 -8.07 -2.06
N ASN A 541 -17.47 -9.22 -1.49
CA ASN A 541 -17.68 -9.50 -0.08
C ASN A 541 -16.59 -8.84 0.77
N THR A 542 -15.32 -8.98 0.38
CA THR A 542 -14.20 -8.36 1.09
C THR A 542 -13.56 -7.30 0.22
N VAL A 543 -13.54 -6.06 0.73
CA VAL A 543 -12.91 -4.92 0.06
C VAL A 543 -11.67 -4.51 0.84
N LEU A 544 -10.51 -4.49 0.20
CA LEU A 544 -9.23 -4.12 0.80
C LEU A 544 -8.70 -2.84 0.14
N CYS A 545 -8.40 -1.82 0.93
CA CYS A 545 -7.82 -0.57 0.45
C CYS A 545 -7.17 0.21 1.59
N THR A 546 -6.48 1.33 1.31
CA THR A 546 -6.04 2.20 2.41
C THR A 546 -7.23 2.94 3.03
N ALA A 547 -7.14 3.35 4.29
CA ALA A 547 -8.21 4.11 4.96
C ALA A 547 -8.62 5.35 4.14
N CYS A 548 -7.65 6.09 3.60
CA CYS A 548 -7.91 7.21 2.70
C CYS A 548 -8.58 6.79 1.38
N SER A 549 -8.22 5.64 0.79
CA SER A 549 -8.81 5.15 -0.47
C SER A 549 -10.26 4.69 -0.31
N SER A 550 -10.67 4.28 0.88
CA SER A 550 -12.05 3.89 1.19
C SER A 550 -13.07 5.00 0.91
N PHE A 551 -12.64 6.28 0.86
CA PHE A 551 -13.46 7.41 0.42
C PHE A 551 -14.17 7.15 -0.92
N ARG A 552 -13.56 6.36 -1.82
CA ARG A 552 -14.18 5.96 -3.09
C ARG A 552 -15.53 5.27 -2.89
N LEU A 553 -15.65 4.44 -1.86
CA LEU A 553 -16.85 3.65 -1.55
C LEU A 553 -18.03 4.53 -1.09
N GLN A 554 -17.77 5.74 -0.60
CA GLN A 554 -18.84 6.69 -0.25
C GLN A 554 -19.66 7.12 -1.47
N ASN A 555 -19.09 7.04 -2.68
CA ASN A 555 -19.75 7.39 -3.94
C ASN A 555 -20.34 6.18 -4.67
N VAL A 556 -20.11 4.96 -4.17
CA VAL A 556 -20.64 3.74 -4.76
C VAL A 556 -21.96 3.41 -4.07
N LYS A 557 -23.06 3.42 -4.83
CA LYS A 557 -24.36 2.97 -4.32
C LYS A 557 -24.32 1.45 -4.19
N MET A 558 -24.23 0.95 -2.97
CA MET A 558 -24.26 -0.50 -2.70
C MET A 558 -25.65 -1.06 -3.05
N GLU A 559 -25.67 -2.11 -3.86
CA GLU A 559 -26.89 -2.87 -4.19
C GLU A 559 -26.89 -4.18 -3.39
N GLY A 560 -27.98 -4.46 -2.68
CA GLY A 560 -28.08 -5.64 -1.80
C GLY A 560 -27.50 -5.40 -0.40
N ASP A 561 -26.77 -6.38 0.12
CA ASP A 561 -26.25 -6.34 1.49
C ASP A 561 -25.20 -5.22 1.66
N PRO A 562 -25.28 -4.42 2.74
CA PRO A 562 -24.31 -3.35 2.99
C PRO A 562 -22.94 -3.89 3.41
N LEU A 563 -21.90 -3.05 3.35
CA LEU A 563 -20.66 -3.29 4.09
C LEU A 563 -20.95 -3.08 5.58
N GLU A 564 -20.91 -4.14 6.38
CA GLU A 564 -21.33 -4.10 7.79
C GLU A 564 -20.17 -4.00 8.77
N LEU A 565 -19.01 -4.55 8.39
CA LEU A 565 -17.82 -4.66 9.24
C LEU A 565 -16.65 -3.87 8.67
N LEU A 566 -16.06 -3.01 9.49
CA LEU A 566 -14.78 -2.36 9.24
C LEU A 566 -13.67 -3.07 10.05
N VAL A 567 -12.57 -3.44 9.40
CA VAL A 567 -11.35 -3.92 10.05
C VAL A 567 -10.22 -2.96 9.69
N VAL A 568 -9.49 -2.44 10.67
CA VAL A 568 -8.39 -1.49 10.45
C VAL A 568 -7.10 -2.05 11.04
N ASP A 569 -6.18 -2.47 10.18
CA ASP A 569 -4.82 -2.86 10.56
C ASP A 569 -3.94 -1.63 10.80
N GLU A 570 -2.94 -1.79 11.67
CA GLU A 570 -2.02 -0.73 12.09
C GLU A 570 -2.76 0.54 12.54
N ALA A 571 -3.88 0.38 13.23
CA ALA A 571 -4.78 1.46 13.64
C ALA A 571 -4.11 2.55 14.49
N GLY A 572 -3.04 2.20 15.21
CA GLY A 572 -2.23 3.15 15.98
C GLY A 572 -1.51 4.21 15.13
N GLN A 573 -1.32 3.95 13.83
CA GLN A 573 -0.63 4.86 12.90
C GLN A 573 -1.59 5.76 12.10
N LEU A 574 -2.90 5.64 12.28
CA LEU A 574 -3.88 6.52 11.65
C LEU A 574 -4.17 7.72 12.55
N LYS A 575 -4.30 8.90 11.95
CA LYS A 575 -4.93 10.02 12.66
C LYS A 575 -6.38 9.67 12.95
N GLU A 576 -6.92 10.14 14.07
CA GLU A 576 -8.32 9.90 14.39
C GLU A 576 -9.27 10.42 13.30
N CYS A 577 -8.99 11.60 12.74
CA CYS A 577 -9.76 12.16 11.62
C CYS A 577 -9.63 11.35 10.31
N GLU A 578 -8.54 10.61 10.10
CA GLU A 578 -8.40 9.69 8.96
C GLU A 578 -9.24 8.42 9.14
N SER A 579 -9.43 7.97 10.39
CA SER A 579 -10.28 6.81 10.72
C SER A 579 -11.76 7.08 10.46
N LEU A 580 -12.18 8.35 10.41
CA LEU A 580 -13.55 8.75 10.08
C LEU A 580 -13.93 8.45 8.63
N ILE A 581 -12.97 8.44 7.70
CA ILE A 581 -13.21 8.19 6.28
C ILE A 581 -13.93 6.83 6.07
N PRO A 582 -13.38 5.69 6.55
CA PRO A 582 -14.07 4.41 6.43
C PRO A 582 -15.28 4.26 7.36
N LEU A 583 -15.28 4.87 8.56
CA LEU A 583 -16.43 4.81 9.49
C LEU A 583 -17.71 5.43 8.91
N GLN A 584 -17.56 6.43 8.03
CA GLN A 584 -18.68 7.08 7.36
C GLN A 584 -19.29 6.27 6.21
N ILE A 585 -18.74 5.11 5.86
CA ILE A 585 -19.31 4.28 4.80
C ILE A 585 -20.66 3.73 5.27
N LYS A 586 -21.68 3.87 4.41
CA LYS A 586 -23.06 3.48 4.71
C LYS A 586 -23.12 1.97 5.01
N GLY A 587 -23.75 1.65 6.13
CA GLY A 587 -23.99 0.27 6.57
C GLY A 587 -23.00 -0.26 7.62
N ILE A 588 -21.85 0.40 7.82
CA ILE A 588 -20.86 -0.04 8.81
C ILE A 588 -21.46 0.08 10.22
N LYS A 589 -21.63 -1.05 10.90
CA LYS A 589 -22.15 -1.11 12.28
C LYS A 589 -21.10 -1.57 13.27
N HIS A 590 -20.11 -2.32 12.79
CA HIS A 590 -19.08 -2.91 13.62
C HIS A 590 -17.70 -2.45 13.11
N ALA A 591 -16.82 -2.07 14.04
CA ALA A 591 -15.43 -1.74 13.72
C ALA A 591 -14.46 -2.53 14.61
N ILE A 592 -13.40 -3.04 14.01
CA ILE A 592 -12.31 -3.73 14.68
C ILE A 592 -11.03 -2.97 14.37
N PHE A 593 -10.46 -2.33 15.38
CA PHE A 593 -9.18 -1.65 15.27
C PHE A 593 -8.10 -2.53 15.87
N ILE A 594 -7.07 -2.84 15.10
CA ILE A 594 -5.93 -3.61 15.57
C ILE A 594 -4.65 -2.82 15.36
N GLY A 595 -3.84 -2.75 16.41
CA GLY A 595 -2.66 -1.90 16.41
C GLY A 595 -1.87 -2.00 17.70
N ASP A 596 -0.95 -1.06 17.88
CA ASP A 596 -0.12 -0.95 19.06
C ASP A 596 0.16 0.52 19.35
N GLU A 597 -0.42 1.05 20.42
CA GLU A 597 -0.23 2.45 20.85
C GLU A 597 1.17 2.75 21.37
N TYR A 598 1.99 1.71 21.64
CA TYR A 598 3.39 1.85 22.04
C TYR A 598 4.36 1.83 20.85
N GLN A 599 3.86 1.74 19.61
CA GLN A 599 4.64 2.00 18.39
C GLN A 599 4.37 3.39 17.84
N LEU A 600 4.93 3.73 16.67
CA LEU A 600 4.88 5.09 16.14
C LEU A 600 3.44 5.55 15.90
N PRO A 601 3.08 6.77 16.34
CA PRO A 601 1.80 7.38 16.04
C PRO A 601 1.77 7.83 14.57
N ALA A 602 0.66 8.40 14.14
CA ALA A 602 0.56 8.98 12.82
C ALA A 602 1.61 10.11 12.64
N LEU A 603 2.22 10.18 11.46
CA LEU A 603 3.18 11.24 11.14
C LEU A 603 2.47 12.60 11.10
N VAL A 604 3.01 13.55 11.87
CA VAL A 604 2.64 14.97 11.88
C VAL A 604 3.90 15.79 11.63
N LYS A 605 3.86 16.68 10.64
CA LYS A 605 4.99 17.54 10.27
C LYS A 605 5.00 18.86 11.04
N SER A 606 3.83 19.45 11.28
CA SER A 606 3.76 20.69 12.06
C SER A 606 3.96 20.41 13.54
N GLU A 607 4.98 21.02 14.13
CA GLU A 607 5.21 20.99 15.58
C GLU A 607 3.99 21.54 16.35
N THR A 608 3.28 22.51 15.79
CA THR A 608 2.07 23.07 16.39
C THR A 608 0.94 22.03 16.41
N SER A 609 0.72 21.32 15.30
CA SER A 609 -0.28 20.25 15.24
C SER A 609 0.11 19.04 16.09
N ASP A 610 1.41 18.73 16.21
CA ASP A 610 1.92 17.67 17.08
C ASP A 610 1.63 17.98 18.55
N LYS A 611 1.94 19.20 19.01
CA LYS A 611 1.58 19.68 20.37
C LYS A 611 0.07 19.68 20.65
N ALA A 612 -0.74 19.70 19.61
CA ALA A 612 -2.20 19.63 19.70
C ALA A 612 -2.75 18.20 19.76
N ASP A 613 -1.89 17.17 19.81
CA ASP A 613 -2.23 15.74 19.73
C ASP A 613 -2.90 15.35 18.40
N PHE A 614 -2.61 16.04 17.30
CA PHE A 614 -3.19 15.72 15.98
C PHE A 614 -2.81 14.33 15.45
N GLY A 615 -1.64 13.82 15.88
CA GLY A 615 -1.16 12.48 15.53
C GLY A 615 -1.80 11.34 16.33
N ARG A 616 -2.60 11.66 17.37
CA ARG A 616 -3.25 10.66 18.22
C ARG A 616 -4.27 9.85 17.42
N SER A 617 -4.17 8.54 17.54
CA SER A 617 -5.11 7.63 16.87
C SER A 617 -6.40 7.47 17.65
N LEU A 618 -7.47 7.06 16.94
CA LEU A 618 -8.72 6.67 17.58
C LEU A 618 -8.51 5.48 18.55
N PHE A 619 -7.65 4.54 18.16
CA PHE A 619 -7.26 3.39 18.98
C PHE A 619 -6.66 3.85 20.32
N GLU A 620 -5.69 4.77 20.27
CA GLU A 620 -5.03 5.30 21.46
C GLU A 620 -6.00 6.09 22.34
N ARG A 621 -6.87 6.93 21.75
CA ARG A 621 -7.85 7.70 22.52
C ARG A 621 -8.80 6.79 23.29
N LEU A 622 -9.41 5.80 22.63
CA LEU A 622 -10.33 4.85 23.25
C LEU A 622 -9.63 4.00 24.32
N SER A 623 -8.42 3.52 24.05
CA SER A 623 -7.56 2.83 25.03
C SER A 623 -7.31 3.70 26.27
N SER A 624 -7.00 4.99 26.08
CA SER A 624 -6.78 5.95 27.18
C SER A 624 -8.02 6.32 27.98
N LEU A 625 -9.22 6.06 27.44
CA LEU A 625 -10.50 6.26 28.10
C LEU A 625 -11.01 4.97 28.77
N GLY A 626 -10.21 3.90 28.79
CA GLY A 626 -10.56 2.66 29.46
C GLY A 626 -11.37 1.67 28.61
N HIS A 627 -11.43 1.86 27.28
CA HIS A 627 -12.05 0.86 26.41
C HIS A 627 -11.28 -0.45 26.50
N GLU A 628 -12.01 -1.55 26.72
CA GLU A 628 -11.42 -2.88 26.77
C GLU A 628 -10.71 -3.20 25.45
N LYS A 629 -9.52 -3.80 25.56
CA LYS A 629 -8.70 -4.23 24.44
C LYS A 629 -8.24 -5.66 24.64
N GLN A 630 -8.39 -6.48 23.61
CA GLN A 630 -7.96 -7.87 23.60
C GLN A 630 -6.46 -7.93 23.29
N LEU A 631 -5.64 -8.41 24.23
CA LEU A 631 -4.18 -8.46 24.08
C LEU A 631 -3.75 -9.75 23.37
N LEU A 632 -2.96 -9.62 22.30
CA LEU A 632 -2.20 -10.74 21.73
C LEU A 632 -0.93 -10.96 22.56
N SER A 633 -0.89 -12.01 23.37
CA SER A 633 0.05 -12.16 24.49
C SER A 633 1.29 -13.02 24.20
N VAL A 634 1.48 -13.49 22.96
CA VAL A 634 2.63 -14.35 22.59
C VAL A 634 3.36 -13.77 21.38
N GLN A 635 4.67 -13.55 21.48
CA GLN A 635 5.51 -13.05 20.39
C GLN A 635 6.32 -14.19 19.72
N TYR A 636 6.41 -14.18 18.39
CA TYR A 636 7.02 -15.25 17.59
C TYR A 636 8.22 -14.78 16.76
N ARG A 637 8.77 -13.60 17.04
CA ARG A 637 9.79 -12.94 16.19
C ARG A 637 11.14 -12.81 16.87
N MET A 638 11.18 -12.28 18.07
CA MET A 638 12.42 -11.86 18.71
C MET A 638 12.98 -13.01 19.53
N HIS A 639 14.30 -13.17 19.51
CA HIS A 639 14.98 -13.99 20.50
C HIS A 639 14.61 -13.52 21.94
N PRO A 640 14.43 -14.40 22.94
CA PRO A 640 14.04 -14.02 24.31
C PRO A 640 14.92 -12.93 24.95
N SER A 641 16.24 -12.95 24.70
CA SER A 641 17.16 -11.90 25.17
C SER A 641 16.86 -10.51 24.57
N ILE A 642 16.22 -10.44 23.41
CA ILE A 642 15.81 -9.18 22.76
C ILE A 642 14.44 -8.75 23.29
N SER A 643 13.47 -9.67 23.36
CA SER A 643 12.08 -9.37 23.76
C SER A 643 11.96 -8.94 25.24
N LYS A 644 12.88 -9.40 26.10
CA LYS A 644 12.85 -9.17 27.55
C LYS A 644 12.71 -7.69 27.95
N PHE A 645 13.57 -6.81 27.43
CA PHE A 645 13.56 -5.39 27.82
C PHE A 645 12.32 -4.63 27.31
N PRO A 646 11.93 -4.74 26.02
CA PRO A 646 10.69 -4.12 25.55
C PRO A 646 9.46 -4.62 26.32
N ASN A 647 9.37 -5.92 26.59
CA ASN A 647 8.25 -6.52 27.32
C ASN A 647 8.10 -5.93 28.73
N SER A 648 9.19 -5.83 29.50
CA SER A 648 9.14 -5.30 30.86
C SER A 648 8.84 -3.80 30.91
N ASN A 649 9.34 -3.02 29.94
CA ASN A 649 9.26 -1.55 30.01
C ASN A 649 8.06 -0.94 29.27
N PHE A 650 7.53 -1.59 28.23
CA PHE A 650 6.40 -1.06 27.46
C PHE A 650 5.11 -1.87 27.66
N TYR A 651 5.22 -3.16 28.01
CA TYR A 651 4.09 -4.09 28.01
C TYR A 651 3.81 -4.73 29.37
N ASN A 652 4.39 -4.19 30.45
CA ASN A 652 4.20 -4.66 31.83
C ASN A 652 4.43 -6.17 32.00
N SER A 653 5.37 -6.75 31.25
CA SER A 653 5.68 -8.18 31.26
C SER A 653 4.50 -9.09 30.91
N LYS A 654 3.48 -8.59 30.19
CA LYS A 654 2.30 -9.36 29.79
C LYS A 654 2.50 -10.22 28.53
N ILE A 655 3.65 -10.10 27.88
CA ILE A 655 3.96 -10.83 26.64
C ILE A 655 4.85 -12.03 26.96
N SER A 656 4.57 -13.16 26.35
CA SER A 656 5.33 -14.39 26.43
C SER A 656 6.02 -14.70 25.11
N ASP A 657 7.07 -15.52 25.14
CA ASP A 657 7.81 -15.95 23.96
C ASP A 657 7.21 -17.24 23.40
N GLY A 658 6.99 -17.30 22.08
CA GLY A 658 6.44 -18.45 21.39
C GLY A 658 7.41 -19.64 21.31
N PRO A 659 6.90 -20.87 21.09
CA PRO A 659 7.73 -22.07 21.07
C PRO A 659 8.81 -22.04 19.98
N ASN A 660 8.57 -21.33 18.88
CA ASN A 660 9.54 -21.21 17.78
C ASN A 660 10.79 -20.44 18.20
N VAL A 661 10.67 -19.39 19.02
CA VAL A 661 11.82 -18.56 19.45
C VAL A 661 12.51 -19.12 20.69
N LEU A 662 11.85 -20.02 21.42
CA LEU A 662 12.43 -20.76 22.55
C LEU A 662 13.25 -21.98 22.10
N SER A 663 13.10 -22.40 20.84
CA SER A 663 13.88 -23.51 20.28
C SER A 663 15.35 -23.14 20.13
N LYS A 664 16.25 -24.08 20.51
CA LYS A 664 17.70 -23.94 20.27
C LYS A 664 18.05 -23.77 18.79
N GLU A 665 17.21 -24.24 17.88
CA GLU A 665 17.40 -24.10 16.43
C GLU A 665 17.20 -22.65 15.95
N TYR A 666 16.47 -21.84 16.74
CA TYR A 666 16.23 -20.43 16.47
C TYR A 666 17.42 -19.55 16.87
N GLU A 667 18.26 -20.02 17.79
CA GLU A 667 19.48 -19.33 18.16
C GLU A 667 20.42 -19.23 16.96
N ARG A 668 20.91 -18.02 16.71
CA ARG A 668 21.90 -17.74 15.67
C ARG A 668 23.07 -17.01 16.30
N LYS A 669 24.28 -17.50 16.01
CA LYS A 669 25.53 -16.85 16.36
C LYS A 669 26.30 -16.58 15.08
N TYR A 670 26.23 -15.36 14.58
CA TYR A 670 26.84 -14.98 13.31
C TYR A 670 28.34 -14.62 13.45
N LEU A 671 28.76 -14.18 14.64
CA LEU A 671 30.14 -13.84 14.97
C LEU A 671 30.57 -14.56 16.26
N PRO A 672 31.86 -14.94 16.40
CA PRO A 672 32.31 -15.84 17.47
C PRO A 672 32.41 -15.16 18.85
N ASP A 673 32.66 -13.85 18.93
CA ASP A 673 32.88 -13.15 20.19
C ASP A 673 31.60 -12.93 21.02
N GLN A 674 31.75 -12.84 22.35
CA GLN A 674 30.64 -12.66 23.28
C GLN A 674 29.89 -11.32 23.07
N MET A 675 30.60 -10.30 22.58
CA MET A 675 30.05 -8.99 22.20
C MET A 675 28.94 -9.08 21.12
N TYR A 676 28.90 -10.17 20.35
CA TYR A 676 27.97 -10.37 19.25
C TYR A 676 26.89 -11.42 19.60
N GLY A 677 26.40 -11.38 20.85
CA GLY A 677 25.29 -12.20 21.30
C GLY A 677 23.94 -11.77 20.72
N ALA A 678 22.87 -12.45 21.13
CA ALA A 678 21.50 -12.12 20.69
C ALA A 678 21.07 -10.70 21.06
N TYR A 679 21.55 -10.18 22.20
CA TYR A 679 21.38 -8.78 22.58
C TYR A 679 22.69 -8.25 23.15
N SER A 680 23.15 -7.10 22.67
CA SER A 680 24.37 -6.48 23.17
C SER A 680 24.30 -4.96 23.06
N PHE A 681 24.79 -4.28 24.08
CA PHE A 681 25.09 -2.85 24.06
C PHE A 681 26.60 -2.69 23.92
N ILE A 682 27.05 -2.05 22.85
CA ILE A 682 28.46 -1.84 22.53
C ILE A 682 28.77 -0.35 22.72
N ASN A 683 29.47 -0.06 23.80
CA ASN A 683 29.89 1.28 24.20
C ASN A 683 31.00 1.82 23.29
N ILE A 684 30.83 3.06 22.83
CA ILE A 684 31.79 3.79 22.00
C ILE A 684 32.16 5.09 22.75
N GLU A 685 33.28 5.06 23.46
CA GLU A 685 33.69 6.14 24.38
C GLU A 685 34.14 7.42 23.66
N HIS A 686 34.90 7.29 22.58
CA HIS A 686 35.52 8.43 21.89
C HIS A 686 34.64 9.06 20.80
N GLY A 687 33.34 8.74 20.76
CA GLY A 687 32.42 9.30 19.76
C GLY A 687 32.43 10.83 19.77
N LYS A 688 32.37 11.46 18.59
CA LYS A 688 32.21 12.92 18.46
C LYS A 688 30.96 13.19 17.63
N GLU A 689 29.93 13.77 18.24
CA GLU A 689 28.74 14.19 17.50
C GLU A 689 29.07 15.42 16.65
N GLY A 690 28.76 15.34 15.36
CA GLY A 690 28.94 16.42 14.38
C GLY A 690 27.63 16.73 13.66
N LYS A 691 27.53 17.94 13.11
CA LYS A 691 26.38 18.34 12.28
C LYS A 691 26.63 17.99 10.81
N ASP A 692 25.55 17.86 10.05
CA ASP A 692 25.63 17.81 8.59
C ASP A 692 26.01 19.17 7.99
N LYS A 693 26.26 19.21 6.66
CA LYS A 693 26.68 20.43 5.93
C LYS A 693 25.70 21.61 6.09
N TYR A 694 24.45 21.33 6.45
CA TYR A 694 23.37 22.31 6.58
C TYR A 694 23.01 22.62 8.04
N GLY A 695 23.64 21.96 9.01
CA GLY A 695 23.37 22.14 10.44
C GLY A 695 22.03 21.59 10.94
N ARG A 696 21.33 20.78 10.15
CA ARG A 696 19.94 20.34 10.40
C ARG A 696 19.83 18.94 11.03
N SER A 697 20.89 18.13 10.96
CA SER A 697 20.87 16.76 11.49
C SER A 697 22.24 16.36 12.05
N LEU A 698 22.27 15.33 12.90
CA LEU A 698 23.47 14.88 13.60
C LEU A 698 24.04 13.60 12.98
N LYS A 699 25.36 13.44 13.08
CA LYS A 699 26.10 12.24 12.70
C LYS A 699 27.28 12.02 13.64
N ASN A 700 27.74 10.78 13.72
CA ASN A 700 28.91 10.39 14.50
C ASN A 700 29.75 9.44 13.64
N MET A 701 30.85 9.95 13.09
CA MET A 701 31.67 9.23 12.12
C MET A 701 32.43 8.05 12.74
N ILE A 702 32.65 8.07 14.05
CA ILE A 702 33.26 6.94 14.77
C ILE A 702 32.25 5.78 14.85
N GLU A 703 30.98 6.08 15.17
CA GLU A 703 29.91 5.07 15.05
C GLU A 703 29.78 4.55 13.62
N VAL A 704 29.89 5.41 12.59
CA VAL A 704 29.87 4.97 11.18
C VAL A 704 31.00 3.96 10.92
N ALA A 705 32.22 4.23 11.39
CA ALA A 705 33.36 3.34 11.20
C ALA A 705 33.13 1.97 11.86
N VAL A 706 32.63 1.96 13.11
CA VAL A 706 32.29 0.73 13.85
C VAL A 706 31.19 -0.05 13.13
N VAL A 707 30.10 0.60 12.72
CA VAL A 707 29.00 -0.04 11.95
C VAL A 707 29.54 -0.72 10.69
N VAL A 708 30.34 0.00 9.90
CA VAL A 708 30.89 -0.52 8.64
C VAL A 708 31.83 -1.71 8.90
N GLN A 709 32.60 -1.67 9.97
CA GLN A 709 33.49 -2.78 10.32
C GLN A 709 32.70 -4.03 10.77
N ILE A 710 31.64 -3.86 11.58
CA ILE A 710 30.75 -4.97 11.94
C ILE A 710 30.10 -5.56 10.69
N LEU A 711 29.61 -4.73 9.77
CA LEU A 711 29.02 -5.20 8.51
C LEU A 711 30.02 -5.99 7.65
N LYS A 712 31.30 -5.59 7.62
CA LYS A 712 32.35 -6.37 6.94
C LYS A 712 32.57 -7.74 7.60
N LYS A 713 32.58 -7.81 8.94
CA LYS A 713 32.70 -9.09 9.66
C LYS A 713 31.50 -9.99 9.37
N LEU A 714 30.28 -9.45 9.41
CA LEU A 714 29.05 -10.17 9.06
C LEU A 714 29.05 -10.67 7.61
N PHE A 715 29.51 -9.85 6.65
CA PHE A 715 29.63 -10.26 5.26
C PHE A 715 30.63 -11.41 5.08
N LYS A 716 31.81 -11.32 5.71
CA LYS A 716 32.79 -12.43 5.68
C LYS A 716 32.17 -13.71 6.26
N ALA A 717 31.50 -13.60 7.40
CA ALA A 717 30.85 -14.73 8.05
C ALA A 717 29.72 -15.33 7.19
N SER A 718 28.89 -14.51 6.54
CA SER A 718 27.79 -15.00 5.69
C SER A 718 28.31 -15.73 4.45
N VAL A 719 29.40 -15.25 3.86
CA VAL A 719 30.08 -15.92 2.74
C VAL A 719 30.66 -17.27 3.19
N THR A 720 31.31 -17.34 4.35
CA THR A 720 31.87 -18.59 4.88
C THR A 720 30.80 -19.61 5.25
N ILE A 721 29.69 -19.17 5.85
CA ILE A 721 28.60 -20.05 6.29
C ILE A 721 27.69 -20.47 5.13
N GLY A 722 27.67 -19.69 4.02
CA GLY A 722 26.84 -19.96 2.85
C GLY A 722 25.34 -19.78 3.09
N ARG A 723 24.94 -19.01 4.12
CA ARG A 723 23.54 -18.75 4.46
C ARG A 723 23.15 -17.33 4.10
N LYS A 724 21.91 -17.17 3.62
CA LYS A 724 21.32 -15.85 3.42
C LYS A 724 21.24 -15.13 4.76
N LEU A 725 21.68 -13.88 4.80
CA LEU A 725 21.67 -13.04 5.99
C LEU A 725 21.15 -11.65 5.64
N SER A 726 20.17 -11.18 6.40
CA SER A 726 19.63 -9.84 6.27
C SER A 726 20.00 -8.97 7.48
N VAL A 727 20.51 -7.77 7.20
CA VAL A 727 21.00 -6.84 8.23
C VAL A 727 20.34 -5.48 8.07
N GLY A 728 19.74 -4.99 9.16
CA GLY A 728 19.20 -3.64 9.24
C GLY A 728 20.12 -2.74 10.06
N VAL A 729 20.41 -1.55 9.56
CA VAL A 729 21.06 -0.49 10.33
C VAL A 729 20.07 0.63 10.54
N ILE A 730 19.78 0.94 11.80
CA ILE A 730 18.79 1.92 12.20
C ILE A 730 19.48 3.07 12.91
N SER A 731 19.14 4.30 12.54
CA SER A 731 19.55 5.49 13.30
C SER A 731 18.43 6.52 13.39
N PRO A 732 18.27 7.22 14.51
CA PRO A 732 17.29 8.31 14.65
C PRO A 732 17.59 9.51 13.73
N TYR A 733 18.83 9.68 13.24
CA TYR A 733 19.24 10.85 12.47
C TYR A 733 19.47 10.53 10.99
N THR A 734 18.82 11.29 10.11
CA THR A 734 18.94 11.13 8.65
C THR A 734 20.34 11.41 8.13
N ALA A 735 21.10 12.32 8.75
CA ALA A 735 22.51 12.55 8.38
C ALA A 735 23.39 11.33 8.70
N GLN A 736 23.14 10.63 9.81
CA GLN A 736 23.84 9.38 10.13
C GLN A 736 23.50 8.29 9.12
N VAL A 737 22.21 8.13 8.78
CA VAL A 737 21.76 7.17 7.75
C VAL A 737 22.51 7.41 6.43
N LYS A 738 22.56 8.67 5.97
CA LYS A 738 23.29 9.04 4.74
C LYS A 738 24.79 8.76 4.85
N ALA A 739 25.42 9.13 5.97
CA ALA A 739 26.86 8.90 6.17
C ALA A 739 27.22 7.41 6.12
N ILE A 740 26.38 6.55 6.71
CA ILE A 740 26.56 5.08 6.66
C ILE A 740 26.38 4.58 5.22
N GLN A 741 25.31 5.01 4.53
CA GLN A 741 25.06 4.63 3.14
C GLN A 741 26.20 5.05 2.21
N GLU A 742 26.72 6.28 2.35
CA GLU A 742 27.84 6.80 1.58
C GLU A 742 29.12 5.98 1.81
N LYS A 743 29.43 5.60 3.06
CA LYS A 743 30.61 4.79 3.39
C LYS A 743 30.48 3.33 2.91
N LEU A 744 29.26 2.79 2.85
CA LEU A 744 28.99 1.45 2.34
C LEU A 744 29.02 1.39 0.80
N GLY A 745 28.62 2.45 0.11
CA GLY A 745 28.51 2.45 -1.35
C GLY A 745 27.61 1.32 -1.85
N ARG A 746 28.00 0.69 -2.97
CA ARG A 746 27.29 -0.45 -3.58
C ARG A 746 27.97 -1.80 -3.34
N ILE A 747 28.83 -1.89 -2.31
CA ILE A 747 29.74 -3.03 -2.10
C ILE A 747 28.99 -4.36 -1.98
N TYR A 748 27.80 -4.37 -1.36
CA TYR A 748 27.03 -5.59 -1.08
C TYR A 748 25.85 -5.83 -2.03
N GLU A 749 25.55 -4.91 -2.95
CA GLU A 749 24.38 -5.03 -3.85
C GLU A 749 24.51 -6.19 -4.85
N MET A 750 25.73 -6.64 -5.13
CA MET A 750 26.02 -7.70 -6.10
C MET A 750 25.94 -9.12 -5.51
N TYR A 751 25.70 -9.26 -4.20
CA TYR A 751 25.74 -10.56 -3.51
C TYR A 751 24.35 -11.01 -3.03
N ASP A 752 23.76 -12.01 -3.69
CA ASP A 752 22.39 -12.48 -3.41
C ASP A 752 22.19 -13.12 -2.01
N GLY A 753 23.29 -13.41 -1.31
CA GLY A 753 23.28 -14.01 0.04
C GLY A 753 23.37 -13.01 1.20
N PHE A 754 23.57 -11.71 0.95
CA PHE A 754 23.78 -10.73 2.03
C PHE A 754 23.13 -9.40 1.68
N SER A 755 22.12 -9.00 2.47
CA SER A 755 21.39 -7.76 2.23
C SER A 755 21.53 -6.80 3.41
N VAL A 756 21.80 -5.52 3.12
CA VAL A 756 21.92 -4.47 4.14
C VAL A 756 20.92 -3.36 3.84
N LYS A 757 20.08 -3.03 4.82
CA LYS A 757 19.15 -1.90 4.74
C LYS A 757 19.50 -0.87 5.80
N VAL A 758 19.89 0.33 5.38
CA VAL A 758 20.17 1.45 6.28
C VAL A 758 19.03 2.45 6.19
N LYS A 759 18.28 2.66 7.29
CA LYS A 759 17.15 3.62 7.32
C LYS A 759 17.01 4.32 8.67
N SER A 760 16.16 5.34 8.72
CA SER A 760 15.71 5.91 9.99
C SER A 760 14.77 4.96 10.74
N VAL A 761 14.54 5.22 12.03
CA VAL A 761 13.56 4.46 12.84
C VAL A 761 12.20 4.43 12.14
N ASP A 762 11.68 5.61 11.77
CA ASP A 762 10.38 5.76 11.09
C ASP A 762 10.38 5.02 9.73
N GLY A 763 11.48 5.07 8.98
CA GLY A 763 11.61 4.37 7.69
C GLY A 763 11.75 2.84 7.80
N PHE A 764 12.02 2.31 9.01
CA PHE A 764 12.12 0.89 9.31
C PHE A 764 10.82 0.30 9.87
N GLN A 765 9.78 1.10 10.06
CA GLN A 765 8.49 0.64 10.54
C GLN A 765 7.90 -0.43 9.62
N GLY A 766 7.34 -1.49 10.21
CA GLY A 766 6.85 -2.67 9.48
C GLY A 766 7.95 -3.60 8.95
N GLY A 767 9.21 -3.17 8.92
CA GLY A 767 10.36 -4.02 8.59
C GLY A 767 10.80 -4.91 9.74
N GLU A 768 11.56 -5.95 9.41
CA GLU A 768 12.25 -6.87 10.32
C GLU A 768 13.48 -7.44 9.61
N GLU A 769 14.55 -7.69 10.34
CA GLU A 769 15.78 -8.31 9.80
C GLU A 769 16.36 -9.31 10.79
N ASP A 770 17.22 -10.21 10.30
CA ASP A 770 17.89 -11.20 11.15
C ASP A 770 18.77 -10.53 12.20
N VAL A 771 19.55 -9.53 11.77
CA VAL A 771 20.42 -8.72 12.63
C VAL A 771 20.04 -7.25 12.51
N ILE A 772 19.87 -6.56 13.64
CA ILE A 772 19.72 -5.10 13.69
C ILE A 772 20.86 -4.47 14.44
N ILE A 773 21.45 -3.44 13.83
CA ILE A 773 22.44 -2.56 14.43
C ILE A 773 21.79 -1.18 14.62
N ILE A 774 21.73 -0.70 15.86
CA ILE A 774 21.22 0.65 16.16
C ILE A 774 22.40 1.58 16.40
N SER A 775 22.54 2.65 15.62
CA SER A 775 23.51 3.73 15.85
C SER A 775 22.79 4.91 16.52
N THR A 776 23.11 5.15 17.80
CA THR A 776 22.43 6.17 18.63
C THR A 776 22.95 7.58 18.40
N VAL A 777 24.15 7.74 17.83
CA VAL A 777 24.81 9.00 17.43
C VAL A 777 25.26 9.89 18.58
N ARG A 778 24.43 10.04 19.61
CA ARG A 778 24.60 11.05 20.66
C ARG A 778 25.81 10.74 21.54
N CYS A 779 26.68 11.75 21.67
CA CYS A 779 27.85 11.71 22.54
C CYS A 779 28.10 13.12 23.08
N ASN A 780 27.64 13.37 24.31
CA ASN A 780 27.76 14.66 24.98
C ASN A 780 27.76 14.49 26.52
N SER A 781 28.34 15.45 27.23
CA SER A 781 28.44 15.45 28.69
C SER A 781 27.12 15.76 29.39
N SER A 782 26.18 16.41 28.71
CA SER A 782 24.88 16.86 29.25
C SER A 782 23.80 15.77 29.27
N GLY A 783 24.08 14.57 28.74
CA GLY A 783 23.09 13.49 28.68
C GLY A 783 21.94 13.75 27.70
N SER A 784 22.07 14.75 26.82
CA SER A 784 21.01 15.09 25.88
C SER A 784 20.91 14.01 24.80
N VAL A 785 19.71 13.45 24.63
CA VAL A 785 19.43 12.39 23.64
C VAL A 785 18.53 12.83 22.49
N GLY A 786 17.85 13.98 22.61
CA GLY A 786 17.08 14.58 21.52
C GLY A 786 16.00 13.64 21.00
N PHE A 787 16.06 13.29 19.71
CA PHE A 787 15.06 12.45 19.02
C PHE A 787 14.86 11.06 19.65
N LEU A 788 15.86 10.57 20.38
CA LEU A 788 15.82 9.31 21.13
C LEU A 788 14.94 9.35 22.39
N SER A 789 14.50 10.54 22.85
CA SER A 789 13.63 10.66 24.02
C SER A 789 12.23 10.09 23.81
N ASN A 790 11.81 9.92 22.54
CA ASN A 790 10.50 9.34 22.22
C ASN A 790 10.51 7.82 22.49
N ALA A 791 9.65 7.41 23.44
CA ALA A 791 9.50 6.03 23.88
C ALA A 791 9.01 5.09 22.77
N GLN A 792 8.07 5.53 21.93
CA GLN A 792 7.51 4.74 20.83
C GLN A 792 8.56 4.45 19.74
N ARG A 793 9.38 5.44 19.38
CA ARG A 793 10.52 5.26 18.46
C ARG A 793 11.52 4.25 19.00
N THR A 794 11.83 4.35 20.29
CA THR A 794 12.73 3.41 20.96
C THR A 794 12.15 1.99 20.89
N ASN A 795 10.88 1.81 21.24
CA ASN A 795 10.21 0.51 21.15
C ASN A 795 10.22 -0.05 19.72
N VAL A 796 9.95 0.77 18.70
CA VAL A 796 10.06 0.32 17.29
C VAL A 796 11.47 -0.14 16.98
N ALA A 797 12.49 0.66 17.28
CA ALA A 797 13.89 0.34 16.95
C ALA A 797 14.35 -0.98 17.60
N LEU A 798 14.02 -1.19 18.88
CA LEU A 798 14.41 -2.39 19.63
C LEU A 798 13.71 -3.67 19.16
N THR A 799 12.59 -3.56 18.45
CA THR A 799 11.72 -4.70 18.09
C THR A 799 11.79 -5.07 16.61
N ARG A 800 12.82 -4.60 15.91
CA ARG A 800 13.07 -4.92 14.49
C ARG A 800 13.90 -6.19 14.28
N ALA A 801 14.66 -6.62 15.28
CA ALA A 801 15.56 -7.77 15.19
C ALA A 801 14.82 -9.09 15.39
N LYS A 802 15.20 -10.11 14.64
CA LYS A 802 14.80 -11.50 14.91
C LYS A 802 15.78 -12.20 15.83
N HIS A 803 17.05 -12.24 15.42
CA HIS A 803 18.06 -13.07 16.07
C HIS A 803 19.08 -12.27 16.87
N CYS A 804 19.58 -11.15 16.34
CA CYS A 804 20.59 -10.33 17.03
C CYS A 804 20.25 -8.84 17.00
N LEU A 805 20.32 -8.20 18.16
CA LEU A 805 20.19 -6.75 18.33
C LEU A 805 21.45 -6.18 18.97
N TRP A 806 22.16 -5.33 18.23
CA TRP A 806 23.38 -4.66 18.69
C TRP A 806 23.17 -3.15 18.72
N VAL A 807 23.20 -2.58 19.92
CA VAL A 807 23.03 -1.15 20.15
C VAL A 807 24.42 -0.52 20.28
N LEU A 808 24.74 0.41 19.38
CA LEU A 808 25.99 1.15 19.37
C LEU A 808 25.75 2.58 19.87
N GLY A 809 26.52 3.00 20.87
CA GLY A 809 26.34 4.32 21.44
C GLY A 809 27.31 4.67 22.55
N ASN A 810 27.25 5.93 22.99
CA ASN A 810 28.00 6.36 24.16
C ASN A 810 27.22 6.02 25.44
N GLY A 811 27.70 5.01 26.17
CA GLY A 811 27.11 4.55 27.43
C GLY A 811 26.97 5.67 28.47
N PRO A 812 28.01 6.49 28.73
CA PRO A 812 27.93 7.63 29.66
C PRO A 812 26.83 8.64 29.32
N THR A 813 26.72 9.07 28.05
CA THR A 813 25.66 10.01 27.61
C THR A 813 24.27 9.41 27.81
N LEU A 814 24.06 8.15 27.40
CA LEU A 814 22.75 7.51 27.48
C LEU A 814 22.33 7.20 28.93
N THR A 815 23.28 6.87 29.80
CA THR A 815 23.03 6.67 31.24
C THR A 815 22.54 7.97 31.91
N LYS A 816 23.06 9.13 31.49
CA LYS A 816 22.68 10.45 32.03
C LYS A 816 21.40 11.04 31.43
N SER A 817 20.71 10.30 30.55
CA SER A 817 19.63 10.86 29.73
C SER A 817 18.29 11.03 30.43
N GLU A 818 18.12 10.49 31.65
CA GLU A 818 16.85 10.46 32.40
C GLU A 818 15.67 9.92 31.55
N SER A 819 15.98 9.01 30.62
CA SER A 819 15.03 8.47 29.64
C SER A 819 15.01 6.95 29.66
N ILE A 820 14.19 6.34 28.81
CA ILE A 820 14.16 4.88 28.60
C ILE A 820 15.54 4.30 28.25
N TRP A 821 16.43 5.11 27.66
CA TRP A 821 17.80 4.70 27.32
C TRP A 821 18.70 4.49 28.53
N GLN A 822 18.47 5.22 29.62
CA GLN A 822 19.16 4.95 30.89
C GLN A 822 18.81 3.54 31.36
N LYS A 823 17.50 3.23 31.44
CA LYS A 823 17.01 1.90 31.82
C LYS A 823 17.56 0.80 30.91
N LEU A 824 17.70 1.07 29.62
CA LEU A 824 18.26 0.13 28.65
C LEU A 824 19.74 -0.17 28.91
N VAL A 825 20.54 0.87 29.18
CA VAL A 825 21.96 0.69 29.50
C VAL A 825 22.13 -0.05 30.82
N ASP A 826 21.35 0.30 31.84
CA ASP A 826 21.38 -0.38 33.15
C ASP A 826 20.97 -1.85 33.04
N ASP A 827 19.92 -2.15 32.27
CA ASP A 827 19.51 -3.51 31.96
C ASP A 827 20.59 -4.30 31.20
N ALA A 828 21.25 -3.69 30.22
CA ALA A 828 22.37 -4.33 29.51
C ALA A 828 23.54 -4.66 30.46
N LYS A 829 23.89 -3.76 31.38
CA LYS A 829 24.91 -4.01 32.41
C LYS A 829 24.49 -5.15 33.36
N ASN A 830 23.27 -5.11 33.87
CA ASN A 830 22.74 -6.11 34.80
C ASN A 830 22.67 -7.52 34.17
N ARG A 831 22.45 -7.60 32.86
CA ARG A 831 22.42 -8.87 32.12
C ARG A 831 23.78 -9.32 31.61
N GLY A 832 24.86 -8.58 31.88
CA GLY A 832 26.20 -8.90 31.37
C GLY A 832 26.31 -8.79 29.83
N CYS A 833 25.50 -7.92 29.23
CA CYS A 833 25.44 -7.68 27.78
C CYS A 833 25.99 -6.30 27.39
N PHE A 834 26.70 -5.62 28.29
CA PHE A 834 27.37 -4.34 28.04
C PHE A 834 28.85 -4.58 27.77
N PHE A 835 29.33 -4.15 26.62
CA PHE A 835 30.70 -4.36 26.13
C PHE A 835 31.29 -3.05 25.63
N ASN A 836 32.61 -2.94 25.55
CA ASN A 836 33.28 -1.80 24.94
C ASN A 836 33.78 -2.15 23.55
N ALA A 837 33.57 -1.27 22.56
CA ALA A 837 34.03 -1.51 21.19
C ALA A 837 35.54 -1.80 21.11
N ASN A 838 36.34 -1.22 22.01
CA ASN A 838 37.80 -1.40 22.07
C ASN A 838 38.23 -2.81 22.51
N GLU A 839 37.32 -3.64 23.03
CA GLU A 839 37.60 -5.04 23.36
C GLU A 839 37.76 -5.91 22.09
N ASP A 840 37.22 -5.45 20.95
CA ASP A 840 37.42 -6.08 19.64
C ASP A 840 38.50 -5.34 18.87
N LYS A 841 39.59 -6.04 18.53
CA LYS A 841 40.75 -5.44 17.86
C LYS A 841 40.40 -4.77 16.53
N ASP A 842 39.53 -5.39 15.72
CA ASP A 842 39.12 -4.82 14.44
C ASP A 842 38.31 -3.53 14.62
N LEU A 843 37.48 -3.47 15.65
CA LEU A 843 36.71 -2.27 15.99
C LEU A 843 37.61 -1.18 16.56
N ALA A 844 38.56 -1.53 17.44
CA ALA A 844 39.54 -0.60 18.00
C ALA A 844 40.36 0.07 16.88
N ASP A 845 40.89 -0.71 15.93
CA ASP A 845 41.62 -0.19 14.78
C ASP A 845 40.75 0.74 13.91
N ALA A 846 39.48 0.39 13.71
CA ALA A 846 38.53 1.23 12.97
C ALA A 846 38.23 2.55 13.69
N VAL A 847 38.10 2.54 15.01
CA VAL A 847 37.92 3.74 15.84
C VAL A 847 39.14 4.64 15.75
N ILE A 848 40.35 4.10 15.94
CA ILE A 848 41.61 4.85 15.85
C ILE A 848 41.75 5.50 14.48
N LYS A 849 41.53 4.75 13.41
CA LYS A 849 41.60 5.28 12.04
C LYS A 849 40.61 6.43 11.81
N ALA A 850 39.36 6.26 12.25
CA ALA A 850 38.34 7.30 12.11
C ALA A 850 38.66 8.54 12.95
N PHE A 851 39.26 8.37 14.12
CA PHE A 851 39.70 9.46 14.97
C PHE A 851 40.81 10.29 14.29
N VAL A 852 41.81 9.63 13.71
CA VAL A 852 42.89 10.29 12.95
C VAL A 852 42.34 11.05 11.74
N GLU A 853 41.45 10.41 10.95
CA GLU A 853 40.81 11.06 9.78
C GLU A 853 40.02 12.33 10.18
N LEU A 854 39.39 12.35 11.36
CA LEU A 854 38.65 13.51 11.86
C LEU A 854 39.58 14.62 12.35
N ASP A 855 40.65 14.27 13.06
CA ASP A 855 41.61 15.24 13.60
C ASP A 855 42.40 15.94 12.48
N GLU A 856 42.81 15.19 11.44
CA GLU A 856 43.40 15.78 10.23
C GLU A 856 42.45 16.76 9.54
N LEU A 857 41.16 16.44 9.47
CA LEU A 857 40.15 17.30 8.85
C LEU A 857 39.90 18.58 9.66
N ASP A 858 39.80 18.46 10.99
CA ASP A 858 39.63 19.59 11.90
C ASP A 858 40.86 20.51 11.84
N ASN A 859 42.07 19.94 11.75
CA ASN A 859 43.32 20.70 11.59
C ASN A 859 43.39 21.45 10.25
N LEU A 860 42.93 20.84 9.15
CA LEU A 860 42.84 21.51 7.84
C LEU A 860 41.82 22.66 7.83
N LEU A 861 40.65 22.47 8.45
CA LEU A 861 39.61 23.51 8.57
C LEU A 861 40.05 24.68 9.46
N ASN A 862 40.84 24.41 10.50
CA ASN A 862 41.42 25.44 11.38
C ASN A 862 42.55 26.23 10.69
N MET A 863 43.30 25.61 9.76
CA MET A 863 44.30 26.30 8.94
C MET A 863 43.66 27.28 7.93
N ASP A 864 42.56 26.89 7.28
CA ASP A 864 41.83 27.76 6.32
C ASP A 864 41.14 28.97 7.00
N SER A 865 40.85 28.88 8.30
CA SER A 865 40.25 29.98 9.07
C SER A 865 41.28 30.99 9.61
N LEU A 866 42.58 30.73 9.45
CA LEU A 866 43.68 31.61 9.88
C LEU A 866 44.25 32.53 8.78
N HIS A 867 43.68 32.53 7.56
CA HIS A 867 44.17 33.36 6.45
C HIS A 867 43.10 34.25 5.80
N ILE A 868 42.66 35.32 6.49
CA ILE A 868 42.28 36.59 5.84
C ILE A 868 42.72 37.77 6.70
N SER A 869 43.96 38.20 6.53
CA SER A 869 44.39 39.59 6.78
C SER A 869 45.36 40.01 5.68
N ARG A 870 44.81 40.65 4.64
CA ARG A 870 45.62 41.27 3.58
C ARG A 870 46.32 42.51 4.13
N PRO A 871 47.66 42.66 3.99
CA PRO A 871 48.31 43.94 4.18
C PRO A 871 48.03 44.88 2.99
N ARG A 872 48.08 46.17 3.28
CA ARG A 872 47.76 47.32 2.43
C ARG A 872 48.48 47.31 1.06
N GLN A 873 47.71 47.59 0.01
CA GLN A 873 48.20 48.00 -1.31
C GLN A 873 48.90 49.36 -1.24
N LYS A 874 50.12 49.45 -1.77
CA LYS A 874 50.68 50.67 -2.38
C LYS A 874 51.32 50.31 -3.72
N ASN A 875 50.78 50.94 -4.76
CA ASN A 875 51.27 51.24 -6.11
C ASN A 875 52.62 50.66 -6.56
N PHE A 876 52.66 50.08 -7.76
CA PHE A 876 53.59 50.52 -8.81
C PHE A 876 53.10 50.16 -10.22
N ASN A 877 53.46 51.03 -11.16
CA ASN A 877 52.95 51.19 -12.52
C ASN A 877 53.40 50.12 -13.53
N ARG A 878 52.61 50.06 -14.62
CA ARG A 878 52.88 49.46 -15.94
C ARG A 878 54.30 49.68 -16.45
N ALA A 879 54.86 48.65 -17.09
CA ALA A 879 55.55 48.78 -18.38
C ALA A 879 55.60 47.45 -19.14
N SER A 880 55.34 47.57 -20.44
CA SER A 880 55.35 46.57 -21.52
C SER A 880 56.74 46.04 -21.87
N GLY A 881 56.83 44.80 -22.32
CA GLY A 881 58.03 44.26 -22.98
C GLY A 881 57.80 42.85 -23.52
N ALA A 882 57.86 42.71 -24.83
CA ALA A 882 57.70 41.47 -25.58
C ALA A 882 58.95 40.56 -25.49
N VAL A 883 58.78 39.32 -25.96
CA VAL A 883 59.72 38.52 -26.81
C VAL A 883 59.88 37.05 -26.34
N SER A 884 59.73 36.18 -27.35
CA SER A 884 60.27 34.82 -27.58
C SER A 884 59.83 33.63 -26.71
N GLY A 885 59.19 32.66 -27.37
CA GLY A 885 59.37 31.22 -27.05
C GLY A 885 60.77 30.73 -27.46
N PRO A 886 61.15 29.46 -27.19
CA PRO A 886 60.59 28.38 -28.00
C PRO A 886 60.37 27.02 -27.29
N SER A 887 59.70 26.18 -28.07
CA SER A 887 59.46 24.73 -28.06
C SER A 887 60.37 23.76 -27.30
N SER A 888 59.75 22.71 -26.75
CA SER A 888 59.98 21.25 -27.00
C SER A 888 59.35 20.45 -25.84
N SER A 889 58.88 19.20 -25.92
CA SER A 889 58.55 18.25 -26.99
C SER A 889 57.91 17.02 -26.31
N ARG A 890 56.98 16.34 -27.00
CA ARG A 890 56.78 14.87 -27.08
C ARG A 890 57.12 14.02 -25.83
N ASN A 891 56.26 13.13 -25.32
CA ASN A 891 55.70 11.99 -26.04
C ASN A 891 54.66 11.25 -25.19
N ARG A 892 53.69 10.64 -25.90
CA ARG A 892 52.75 9.62 -25.43
C ARG A 892 53.43 8.25 -25.37
N THR A 893 53.09 7.46 -24.35
CA THR A 893 53.03 5.98 -24.38
C THR A 893 52.21 5.57 -23.14
N LYS A 894 50.91 5.25 -23.23
CA LYS A 894 50.30 3.93 -23.49
C LYS A 894 51.04 2.76 -22.80
N LEU A 895 50.45 2.20 -21.74
CA LEU A 895 49.73 0.89 -21.71
C LEU A 895 49.67 0.30 -20.27
N LYS A 896 48.48 -0.23 -19.93
CA LYS A 896 48.14 -1.41 -19.08
C LYS A 896 48.71 -1.43 -17.64
N HIS A 897 47.91 -1.58 -16.60
CA HIS A 897 46.85 -2.59 -16.38
C HIS A 897 45.67 -2.03 -15.60
#